data_AF-A0A537ICA9-F1
#
_entry.id   AF-A0A537ICA9-F1
#
_cell.length_a   1.000
_cell.length_b   1.000
_cell.length_c   1.000
_cell.angle_alpha   90.00
_cell.angle_beta   90.00
_cell.angle_gamma   90.00
#
_symmetry.space_group_name_H-M   'P 1'
#
loop_
_entity.id
_entity.type
_entity.pdbx_description
1 polymer ?
#
loop_
_entity_poly.entity_id
_entity_poly.type
_entity_poly.pdbx_seq_one_letter_code
_entity_poly.pdbx_strand_id
1 'polypeptide(L)'
;MAYDSKNRFVYEADHCLNLVYILDAANSHKVVGAINVPMRNCLDRLEIPSPLVWPTIAFDSANNHVYIACSGPDGIHLIEIDANTNTLVKTSTIASSGLASDIIFDPDNGMLYVSTFQDPAYGGTNSLTVVDPTTDTITTSIQVPEYPLAITYDKMNRDMYVTGYVFFNNVQETSNVAVISTQTNTVVQNVPLAGYDMGIAYDSADNTIYVTDFYNGNVYMIDGQTNQISGVVYAGSAFTIEYDSTDSNLYVTVPDFFAVTTYWAATNSQGGHVGVGGITVIAGSSNTATNAVANLVPPTIIPPYANSCAMGMVDDPVAGHLIATDSCSGLGYDLSNGTITTAFPILPFPWMVAYGDGKIYVTDYNSPLVFIVNATTEAVMKTLVLPTIGPEFGIAFDGFDHKLYVTSGITSSVYIIDTTKDILEKTISLSGNGITDGAIPSGVAYDPSNGDMYVALYNCNITPTPQSPATVGGTVGTVWCLGSQKTGQGAQYYRGTVAVFSGSTDSLLGSVTVGGDPYYPAYDKASGQMYIGLYDYSGNVSIIDSKTNTWSGTISLGKNTAPTAMTFDPMNGDMYIGDSSNGYCFVVDGATNQLVTKFQLGSFPTFLPMLMAYNPIDNNIYATSAFFPYGAVEAISPSSNSVTATLQAGSQTHGIAVDPVSGKIFVANSFSSAGDLVIFSQPTFTIQITGLQTLNSQGTPQTTFTTGQLLQLSESLSNLGGSTRSTLAVVSVTDSYGRQMLTGTQPLTLDPGQQGTVLFFLTIPSTFPAGTYKATGQVWNGFRNQLGSSFQQLAQPVTATFTVSNG
;
A
#
# COMPACT_ATOMS: atom_id res chain seq x y z
N MET A 1 19.61 -8.94 4.29
CA MET A 1 18.91 -9.77 3.31
C MET A 1 19.62 -11.11 3.23
N ALA A 2 18.95 -12.17 2.77
CA ALA A 2 19.60 -13.46 2.52
C ALA A 2 19.09 -14.08 1.22
N TYR A 3 19.99 -14.71 0.46
CA TYR A 3 19.68 -15.35 -0.82
C TYR A 3 19.61 -16.87 -0.69
N ASP A 4 18.46 -17.42 -1.06
CA ASP A 4 18.25 -18.86 -1.24
C ASP A 4 18.67 -19.27 -2.64
N SER A 5 19.88 -19.82 -2.73
CA SER A 5 20.45 -20.32 -3.99
C SER A 5 19.72 -21.51 -4.62
N LYS A 6 18.92 -22.26 -3.85
CA LYS A 6 18.20 -23.44 -4.33
C LYS A 6 16.89 -23.05 -4.99
N ASN A 7 16.09 -22.21 -4.33
CA ASN A 7 14.79 -21.78 -4.84
C ASN A 7 14.85 -20.45 -5.61
N ARG A 8 15.99 -19.75 -5.57
CA ARG A 8 16.20 -18.42 -6.16
C ARG A 8 15.25 -17.38 -5.57
N PHE A 9 15.19 -17.37 -4.24
CA PHE A 9 14.44 -16.37 -3.48
C PHE A 9 15.38 -15.46 -2.69
N VAL A 10 14.97 -14.21 -2.51
CA VAL A 10 15.60 -13.29 -1.55
C VAL A 10 14.65 -13.11 -0.39
N TYR A 11 15.19 -13.22 0.82
CA TYR A 11 14.48 -12.95 2.06
C TYR A 11 14.91 -11.60 2.61
N GLU A 12 13.94 -10.71 2.80
CA GLU A 12 14.14 -9.40 3.39
C GLU A 12 13.33 -9.30 4.69
N ALA A 13 14.02 -9.11 5.81
CA ALA A 13 13.38 -8.95 7.12
C ALA A 13 13.03 -7.49 7.37
N ASP A 14 11.75 -7.21 7.62
CA ASP A 14 11.24 -5.90 7.97
C ASP A 14 10.74 -5.89 9.44
N HIS A 15 11.47 -5.14 10.27
CA HIS A 15 11.17 -5.00 11.69
C HIS A 15 9.99 -4.07 11.99
N CYS A 16 9.76 -3.05 11.15
CA CYS A 16 8.62 -2.14 11.31
C CYS A 16 7.31 -2.89 11.09
N LEU A 17 7.33 -3.87 10.18
CA LEU A 17 6.15 -4.55 9.69
C LEU A 17 5.95 -5.95 10.27
N ASN A 18 6.93 -6.52 10.98
CA ASN A 18 6.89 -7.90 11.49
C ASN A 18 6.78 -8.94 10.39
N LEU A 19 7.46 -8.71 9.26
CA LEU A 19 7.38 -9.55 8.08
C LEU A 19 8.76 -9.94 7.58
N VAL A 20 8.80 -11.07 6.90
CA VAL A 20 9.89 -11.42 5.99
C VAL A 20 9.30 -11.50 4.59
N TYR A 21 9.71 -10.60 3.72
CA TYR A 21 9.34 -10.61 2.31
C TYR A 21 10.14 -11.65 1.56
N ILE A 22 9.47 -12.30 0.60
CA ILE A 22 10.07 -13.28 -0.29
C ILE A 22 10.02 -12.69 -1.69
N LEU A 23 11.18 -12.41 -2.25
CA LEU A 23 11.32 -11.89 -3.59
C LEU A 23 11.77 -13.00 -4.53
N ASP A 24 11.11 -13.12 -5.68
CA ASP A 24 11.50 -14.05 -6.74
C ASP A 24 12.65 -13.49 -7.56
N ALA A 25 13.87 -13.96 -7.25
CA ALA A 25 15.09 -13.51 -7.91
C ALA A 25 15.14 -13.91 -9.39
N ALA A 26 14.37 -14.92 -9.81
CA ALA A 26 14.31 -15.37 -11.19
C ALA A 26 13.33 -14.56 -12.05
N ASN A 27 12.32 -13.91 -11.47
CA ASN A 27 11.22 -13.25 -12.19
C ASN A 27 11.05 -11.76 -11.81
N SER A 28 12.09 -10.96 -12.10
CA SER A 28 12.07 -9.50 -11.89
C SER A 28 11.90 -9.07 -10.42
N HIS A 29 12.35 -9.89 -9.47
CA HIS A 29 12.40 -9.58 -8.03
C HIS A 29 11.05 -9.17 -7.45
N LYS A 30 9.97 -9.72 -8.01
CA LYS A 30 8.62 -9.47 -7.48
C LYS A 30 8.50 -10.09 -6.10
N VAL A 31 7.85 -9.36 -5.19
CA VAL A 31 7.36 -9.96 -3.94
C VAL A 31 6.35 -11.05 -4.30
N VAL A 32 6.72 -12.30 -4.02
CA VAL A 32 5.90 -13.50 -4.28
C VAL A 32 5.26 -14.05 -3.01
N GLY A 33 5.69 -13.56 -1.85
CA GLY A 33 5.11 -13.91 -0.58
C GLY A 33 5.63 -13.04 0.55
N ALA A 34 4.98 -13.14 1.70
CA ALA A 34 5.44 -12.57 2.95
C ALA A 34 5.13 -13.55 4.09
N ILE A 35 6.06 -13.68 5.03
CA ILE A 35 5.93 -14.54 6.20
C ILE A 35 5.71 -13.64 7.41
N ASN A 36 4.63 -13.88 8.15
CA ASN A 36 4.40 -13.18 9.41
C ASN A 36 5.33 -13.72 10.48
N VAL A 37 6.17 -12.83 11.00
CA VAL A 37 7.21 -13.15 11.96
C VAL A 37 7.05 -12.23 13.16
N PRO A 38 6.88 -12.74 14.39
CA PRO A 38 6.58 -11.92 15.56
C PRO A 38 7.80 -11.12 16.06
N MET A 39 8.33 -10.22 15.25
CA MET A 39 9.49 -9.35 15.56
C MET A 39 9.14 -8.23 16.56
N ARG A 40 7.88 -8.11 16.96
CA ARG A 40 7.39 -7.07 17.88
C ARG A 40 7.98 -7.22 19.27
N ASN A 41 8.27 -8.47 19.65
CA ASN A 41 9.02 -8.79 20.85
C ASN A 41 10.50 -8.40 20.74
N CYS A 42 11.01 -8.03 19.56
CA CYS A 42 12.38 -7.58 19.36
C CYS A 42 12.57 -6.06 19.56
N LEU A 43 11.54 -5.26 19.94
CA LEU A 43 11.69 -3.80 20.02
C LEU A 43 10.86 -3.10 21.13
N ASP A 44 9.99 -3.81 21.86
CA ASP A 44 9.22 -3.20 22.94
C ASP A 44 10.14 -2.80 24.12
N ARG A 45 10.56 -1.51 24.16
CA ARG A 45 11.27 -0.79 25.25
C ARG A 45 12.80 -0.89 25.34
N LEU A 46 13.55 -0.96 24.24
CA LEU A 46 14.95 -0.54 24.32
C LEU A 46 15.03 0.98 24.19
N GLU A 47 15.19 1.70 25.32
CA GLU A 47 15.56 3.13 25.39
C GLU A 47 17.00 3.39 24.87
N ILE A 48 17.48 2.60 23.91
CA ILE A 48 18.77 2.80 23.26
C ILE A 48 18.50 3.25 21.83
N PRO A 49 18.55 4.57 21.54
CA PRO A 49 18.46 5.09 20.19
C PRO A 49 19.81 4.84 19.50
N SER A 50 20.02 3.64 18.96
CA SER A 50 21.23 3.33 18.20
C SER A 50 20.87 2.59 16.90
N PRO A 51 21.39 3.02 15.72
CA PRO A 51 21.16 2.37 14.43
C PRO A 51 21.79 0.96 14.29
N LEU A 52 22.23 0.33 15.38
CA LEU A 52 23.12 -0.85 15.40
C LEU A 52 22.44 -2.13 15.91
N VAL A 53 21.10 -2.18 15.98
CA VAL A 53 20.33 -3.27 16.62
C VAL A 53 19.15 -3.74 15.76
N TRP A 54 19.33 -3.78 14.44
CA TRP A 54 18.31 -4.26 13.51
C TRP A 54 18.29 -5.79 13.42
N PRO A 55 17.15 -6.40 13.05
CA PRO A 55 17.17 -7.82 12.75
C PRO A 55 18.11 -8.09 11.58
N THR A 56 18.97 -9.08 11.78
CA THR A 56 19.91 -9.58 10.78
C THR A 56 19.47 -10.99 10.37
N ILE A 57 19.87 -11.41 9.18
CA ILE A 57 19.34 -12.61 8.52
C ILE A 57 20.46 -13.40 7.84
N ALA A 58 20.47 -14.71 8.06
CA ALA A 58 21.39 -15.65 7.42
C ALA A 58 20.62 -16.77 6.73
N PHE A 59 21.22 -17.34 5.68
CA PHE A 59 20.69 -18.51 4.99
C PHE A 59 21.57 -19.74 5.24
N ASP A 60 20.96 -20.78 5.80
CA ASP A 60 21.54 -22.12 5.87
C ASP A 60 21.33 -22.82 4.53
N SER A 61 22.36 -22.74 3.70
CA SER A 61 22.41 -23.40 2.38
C SER A 61 22.42 -24.93 2.44
N ALA A 62 22.78 -25.55 3.57
CA ALA A 62 22.86 -26.99 3.71
C ALA A 62 21.49 -27.62 3.98
N ASN A 63 20.67 -26.98 4.82
CA ASN A 63 19.34 -27.48 5.20
C ASN A 63 18.18 -26.69 4.56
N ASN A 64 18.47 -25.57 3.89
CA ASN A 64 17.48 -24.69 3.27
C ASN A 64 16.58 -24.01 4.32
N HIS A 65 17.21 -23.43 5.33
CA HIS A 65 16.56 -22.65 6.39
C HIS A 65 17.05 -21.21 6.38
N VAL A 66 16.18 -20.29 6.79
CA VAL A 66 16.50 -18.88 6.98
C VAL A 66 16.43 -18.59 8.47
N TYR A 67 17.49 -17.98 9.00
CA TYR A 67 17.63 -17.65 10.41
C TYR A 67 17.68 -16.14 10.59
N ILE A 68 16.88 -15.61 11.49
CA ILE A 68 16.88 -14.19 11.84
C ILE A 68 17.25 -14.04 13.31
N ALA A 69 18.27 -13.26 13.60
CA ALA A 69 18.60 -12.85 14.96
C ALA A 69 18.05 -11.43 15.21
N CYS A 70 17.38 -11.25 16.34
CA CYS A 70 16.85 -9.96 16.76
C CYS A 70 16.98 -9.79 18.28
N SER A 71 16.93 -8.54 18.77
CA SER A 71 17.20 -8.21 20.18
C SER A 71 15.97 -7.66 20.88
N GLY A 72 15.30 -8.45 21.73
CA GLY A 72 14.12 -8.02 22.49
C GLY A 72 14.41 -7.58 23.93
N PRO A 73 13.38 -7.11 24.66
CA PRO A 73 13.50 -6.79 26.08
C PRO A 73 13.85 -8.02 26.94
N ASP A 74 13.56 -9.23 26.45
CA ASP A 74 13.86 -10.51 27.11
C ASP A 74 15.15 -11.17 26.60
N GLY A 75 15.95 -10.45 25.78
CA GLY A 75 17.25 -10.88 25.27
C GLY A 75 17.28 -11.15 23.77
N ILE A 76 18.19 -12.01 23.32
CA ILE A 76 18.39 -12.29 21.89
C ILE A 76 17.48 -13.44 21.47
N HIS A 77 16.67 -13.20 20.45
CA HIS A 77 15.78 -14.19 19.86
C HIS A 77 16.32 -14.67 18.51
N LEU A 78 16.16 -15.96 18.24
CA LEU A 78 16.42 -16.61 16.97
C LEU A 78 15.09 -17.07 16.38
N ILE A 79 14.84 -16.66 15.14
CA ILE A 79 13.64 -16.99 14.40
C ILE A 79 14.07 -17.87 13.23
N GLU A 80 13.41 -19.02 13.08
CA GLU A 80 13.70 -19.98 12.03
C GLU A 80 12.54 -20.09 11.04
N ILE A 81 12.87 -20.02 9.76
CA ILE A 81 11.95 -20.18 8.63
C ILE A 81 12.44 -21.34 7.76
N ASP A 82 11.55 -22.25 7.40
CA ASP A 82 11.83 -23.30 6.43
C ASP A 82 11.63 -22.73 5.02
N ALA A 83 12.73 -22.58 4.27
CA ALA A 83 12.70 -22.01 2.93
C ALA A 83 12.14 -22.99 1.88
N ASN A 84 11.98 -24.29 2.18
CA ASN A 84 11.30 -25.22 1.28
C ASN A 84 9.78 -24.99 1.28
N THR A 85 9.23 -24.59 2.42
CA THR A 85 7.78 -24.37 2.60
C THR A 85 7.39 -22.90 2.73
N ASN A 86 8.37 -22.00 2.92
CA ASN A 86 8.17 -20.59 3.22
C ASN A 86 7.29 -20.36 4.45
N THR A 87 7.53 -21.15 5.51
CA THR A 87 6.76 -21.07 6.75
C THR A 87 7.65 -20.84 7.96
N LEU A 88 7.14 -20.07 8.93
CA LEU A 88 7.76 -19.92 10.24
C LEU A 88 7.80 -21.28 10.96
N VAL A 89 9.00 -21.74 11.31
CA VAL A 89 9.21 -22.98 12.06
C VAL A 89 9.07 -22.73 13.55
N LYS A 90 9.85 -21.79 14.08
CA LYS A 90 9.87 -21.45 15.51
C LYS A 90 10.49 -20.08 15.79
N THR A 91 10.26 -19.61 17.01
CA THR A 91 10.95 -18.47 17.61
C THR A 91 11.46 -18.91 18.98
N SER A 92 12.76 -18.76 19.20
CA SER A 92 13.47 -19.22 20.39
C SER A 92 14.26 -18.07 21.02
N THR A 93 14.43 -18.06 22.33
CA THR A 93 15.34 -17.13 23.01
C THR A 93 16.68 -17.83 23.26
N ILE A 94 17.74 -17.35 22.61
CA ILE A 94 19.08 -17.96 22.70
C ILE A 94 19.94 -17.35 23.81
N ALA A 95 19.64 -16.12 24.21
CA ALA A 95 20.25 -15.45 25.36
C ALA A 95 19.21 -14.60 26.08
N SER A 96 19.22 -14.60 27.42
CA SER A 96 18.28 -13.81 28.23
C SER A 96 18.68 -12.33 28.38
N SER A 97 19.80 -11.93 27.78
CA SER A 97 20.31 -10.55 27.76
C SER A 97 21.31 -10.35 26.64
N GLY A 98 21.49 -9.11 26.20
CA GLY A 98 22.39 -8.75 25.11
C GLY A 98 21.66 -8.36 23.83
N LEU A 99 22.44 -7.85 22.90
CA LEU A 99 22.02 -7.35 21.60
C LEU A 99 22.76 -8.14 20.53
N ALA A 100 22.07 -8.47 19.44
CA ALA A 100 22.61 -9.01 18.22
C ALA A 100 22.66 -7.91 17.14
N SER A 101 23.79 -7.84 16.42
CA SER A 101 24.03 -6.90 15.32
C SER A 101 24.10 -7.59 13.96
N ASP A 102 24.70 -8.79 13.90
CA ASP A 102 24.81 -9.55 12.65
C ASP A 102 24.84 -11.07 12.89
N ILE A 103 24.47 -11.84 11.86
CA ILE A 103 24.45 -13.31 11.89
C ILE A 103 24.93 -13.88 10.55
N ILE A 104 25.76 -14.92 10.63
CA ILE A 104 26.17 -15.71 9.46
C ILE A 104 26.10 -17.21 9.77
N PHE A 105 25.90 -18.02 8.73
CA PHE A 105 25.93 -19.48 8.82
C PHE A 105 27.25 -20.01 8.26
N ASP A 106 27.93 -20.88 9.02
CA ASP A 106 29.11 -21.60 8.54
C ASP A 106 28.68 -22.98 7.97
N PRO A 107 28.73 -23.18 6.64
CA PRO A 107 28.34 -24.44 6.03
C PRO A 107 29.32 -25.60 6.29
N ASP A 108 30.55 -25.34 6.72
CA ASP A 108 31.55 -26.38 6.99
C ASP A 108 31.32 -27.08 8.32
N ASN A 109 30.81 -26.36 9.34
CA ASN A 109 30.54 -26.93 10.66
C ASN A 109 29.05 -26.92 11.07
N GLY A 110 28.19 -26.25 10.30
CA GLY A 110 26.74 -26.22 10.52
C GLY A 110 26.29 -25.29 11.65
N MET A 111 27.14 -24.35 12.07
CA MET A 111 26.87 -23.45 13.20
C MET A 111 26.49 -22.05 12.73
N LEU A 112 25.66 -21.37 13.53
CA LEU A 112 25.39 -19.94 13.38
C LEU A 112 26.38 -19.14 14.22
N TYR A 113 26.93 -18.08 13.66
CA TYR A 113 27.79 -17.13 14.35
C TYR A 113 27.07 -15.79 14.44
N VAL A 114 26.80 -15.34 15.66
CA VAL A 114 26.02 -14.13 15.95
C VAL A 114 26.95 -13.11 16.63
N SER A 115 27.06 -11.92 16.06
CA SER A 115 27.73 -10.80 16.69
C SER A 115 26.87 -10.32 17.85
N THR A 116 27.39 -10.45 19.08
CA THR A 116 26.65 -10.08 20.28
C THR A 116 27.43 -9.10 21.14
N PHE A 117 26.71 -8.13 21.70
CA PHE A 117 27.25 -7.19 22.67
C PHE A 117 26.24 -6.90 23.76
N GLN A 118 26.72 -6.38 24.88
CA GLN A 118 25.89 -5.93 25.99
C GLN A 118 26.27 -4.49 26.31
N ASP A 119 25.27 -3.69 26.69
CA ASP A 119 25.49 -2.28 27.02
C ASP A 119 26.56 -2.16 28.14
N PRO A 120 27.62 -1.38 27.92
CA PRO A 120 28.73 -1.23 28.87
C PRO A 120 28.29 -0.69 30.23
N ALA A 121 27.15 0.01 30.34
CA ALA A 121 26.57 0.44 31.61
C ALA A 121 26.19 -0.74 32.54
N TYR A 122 26.09 -1.95 31.99
CA TYR A 122 25.72 -3.18 32.72
C TYR A 122 26.86 -4.20 32.83
N GLY A 123 28.11 -3.82 32.51
CA GLY A 123 29.29 -4.69 32.69
C GLY A 123 29.36 -5.85 31.69
N GLY A 124 28.78 -5.65 30.50
CA GLY A 124 28.68 -6.64 29.44
C GLY A 124 29.99 -6.98 28.72
N THR A 125 29.99 -8.12 28.02
CA THR A 125 31.11 -8.59 27.18
C THR A 125 30.75 -8.54 25.70
N ASN A 126 31.70 -8.15 24.85
CA ASN A 126 31.58 -8.19 23.39
C ASN A 126 32.05 -9.55 22.87
N SER A 127 31.22 -10.23 22.07
CA SER A 127 31.56 -11.58 21.62
C SER A 127 30.98 -11.94 20.25
N LEU A 128 31.64 -12.87 19.58
CA LEU A 128 31.02 -13.68 18.53
C LEU A 128 30.45 -14.95 19.20
N THR A 129 29.12 -15.03 19.27
CA THR A 129 28.40 -16.13 19.92
C THR A 129 28.09 -17.22 18.90
N VAL A 130 28.49 -18.46 19.22
CA VAL A 130 28.31 -19.62 18.33
C VAL A 130 27.09 -20.41 18.79
N VAL A 131 26.11 -20.53 17.92
CA VAL A 131 24.79 -21.12 18.20
C VAL A 131 24.61 -22.37 17.37
N ASP A 132 24.20 -23.47 18.01
CA ASP A 132 23.76 -24.67 17.31
C ASP A 132 22.30 -24.46 16.86
N PRO A 133 22.02 -24.36 15.54
CA PRO A 133 20.68 -24.11 15.04
C PRO A 133 19.72 -25.28 15.28
N THR A 134 20.23 -26.49 15.56
CA THR A 134 19.38 -27.67 15.79
C THR A 134 18.80 -27.69 17.21
N THR A 135 19.54 -27.15 18.18
CA THR A 135 19.14 -27.10 19.60
C THR A 135 18.80 -25.70 20.10
N ASP A 136 19.06 -24.65 19.31
CA ASP A 136 18.97 -23.23 19.70
C ASP A 136 19.81 -22.88 20.92
N THR A 137 20.96 -23.54 21.10
CA THR A 137 21.82 -23.33 22.27
C THR A 137 23.15 -22.71 21.89
N ILE A 138 23.62 -21.78 22.71
CA ILE A 138 24.99 -21.25 22.64
C ILE A 138 25.97 -22.37 23.01
N THR A 139 26.87 -22.69 22.09
CA THR A 139 27.94 -23.67 22.30
C THR A 139 29.21 -23.04 22.85
N THR A 140 29.52 -21.82 22.40
CA THR A 140 30.65 -21.03 22.90
C THR A 140 30.44 -19.54 22.60
N SER A 141 31.14 -18.68 23.35
CA SER A 141 31.18 -17.23 23.13
C SER A 141 32.63 -16.77 23.04
N ILE A 142 33.02 -16.32 21.86
CA ILE A 142 34.39 -15.92 21.53
C ILE A 142 34.52 -14.42 21.80
N GLN A 143 35.34 -14.05 22.77
CA GLN A 143 35.51 -12.64 23.16
C GLN A 143 36.24 -11.86 22.06
N VAL A 144 35.69 -10.71 21.69
CA VAL A 144 36.27 -9.77 20.72
C VAL A 144 36.56 -8.43 21.41
N PRO A 145 37.58 -7.67 20.93
CA PRO A 145 38.04 -6.49 21.65
C PRO A 145 37.06 -5.31 21.63
N GLU A 146 36.25 -5.20 20.58
CA GLU A 146 35.40 -4.05 20.26
C GLU A 146 33.94 -4.49 20.04
N TYR A 147 33.02 -3.54 19.82
CA TYR A 147 31.61 -3.88 19.55
C TYR A 147 31.50 -4.54 18.18
N PRO A 148 31.14 -5.84 18.10
CA PRO A 148 31.06 -6.54 16.83
C PRO A 148 29.87 -6.02 16.02
N LEU A 149 30.10 -5.58 14.78
CA LEU A 149 29.04 -5.05 13.91
C LEU A 149 28.66 -5.99 12.78
N ALA A 150 29.59 -6.30 11.88
CA ALA A 150 29.32 -7.16 10.72
C ALA A 150 30.30 -8.33 10.67
N ILE A 151 29.86 -9.44 10.07
CA ILE A 151 30.63 -10.68 9.96
C ILE A 151 30.71 -11.11 8.49
N THR A 152 31.88 -11.57 8.05
CA THR A 152 31.99 -12.36 6.81
C THR A 152 32.78 -13.65 7.04
N TYR A 153 32.57 -14.64 6.16
CA TYR A 153 33.20 -15.95 6.22
C TYR A 153 34.16 -16.15 5.06
N ASP A 154 35.46 -16.23 5.36
CA ASP A 154 36.47 -16.69 4.43
C ASP A 154 36.40 -18.22 4.35
N LYS A 155 35.71 -18.73 3.32
CA LYS A 155 35.56 -20.17 3.09
C LYS A 155 36.88 -20.88 2.73
N MET A 156 37.90 -20.16 2.27
CA MET A 156 39.17 -20.77 1.84
C MET A 156 40.02 -21.14 3.05
N ASN A 157 40.13 -20.24 4.02
CA ASN A 157 40.88 -20.46 5.26
C ASN A 157 40.01 -20.94 6.42
N ARG A 158 38.69 -20.84 6.28
CA ARG A 158 37.69 -21.15 7.31
C ARG A 158 37.82 -20.24 8.53
N ASP A 159 37.95 -18.95 8.26
CA ASP A 159 38.07 -17.88 9.25
C ASP A 159 36.87 -16.93 9.14
N MET A 160 36.37 -16.48 10.29
CA MET A 160 35.39 -15.40 10.40
C MET A 160 36.12 -14.08 10.64
N TYR A 161 35.72 -13.05 9.91
CA TYR A 161 36.20 -11.69 10.11
C TYR A 161 35.06 -10.86 10.68
N VAL A 162 35.33 -10.18 11.80
CA VAL A 162 34.32 -9.41 12.53
C VAL A 162 34.80 -7.98 12.66
N THR A 163 34.01 -7.02 12.17
CA THR A 163 34.31 -5.59 12.30
C THR A 163 34.04 -5.10 13.71
N GLY A 164 34.91 -4.22 14.20
CA GLY A 164 34.84 -3.62 15.52
C GLY A 164 34.41 -2.15 15.45
N TYR A 165 33.48 -1.78 16.33
CA TYR A 165 33.09 -0.39 16.56
C TYR A 165 33.50 0.07 17.96
N VAL A 166 33.82 1.37 18.11
CA VAL A 166 34.21 1.98 19.40
C VAL A 166 33.36 3.24 19.66
N PHE A 167 32.70 3.34 20.82
CA PHE A 167 31.75 4.44 21.11
C PHE A 167 32.43 5.80 21.31
N PHE A 168 31.86 6.83 20.65
CA PHE A 168 32.26 8.24 20.65
C PHE A 168 32.60 8.84 22.03
N ASN A 169 33.84 8.71 22.50
CA ASN A 169 34.29 9.47 23.66
C ASN A 169 35.71 10.03 23.59
N ASN A 170 36.52 9.74 22.56
CA ASN A 170 37.75 10.51 22.30
C ASN A 170 38.22 10.43 20.85
N VAL A 171 38.93 11.49 20.45
CA VAL A 171 39.32 11.80 19.07
C VAL A 171 40.62 11.05 18.74
N GLN A 172 40.55 10.15 17.75
CA GLN A 172 41.56 9.21 17.23
C GLN A 172 41.48 7.80 17.82
N GLU A 173 40.59 6.96 17.28
CA GLU A 173 40.53 5.55 17.65
C GLU A 173 40.68 4.67 16.41
N THR A 174 41.66 3.78 16.49
CA THR A 174 41.84 2.64 15.59
C THR A 174 40.83 1.56 15.99
N SER A 175 40.05 1.06 15.04
CA SER A 175 39.24 -0.14 15.20
C SER A 175 40.07 -1.38 14.86
N ASN A 176 39.55 -2.56 15.18
CA ASN A 176 40.15 -3.82 14.81
C ASN A 176 39.15 -4.74 14.12
N VAL A 177 39.59 -5.38 13.03
CA VAL A 177 38.92 -6.54 12.46
C VAL A 177 39.46 -7.79 13.17
N ALA A 178 38.60 -8.45 13.93
CA ALA A 178 38.95 -9.70 14.61
C ALA A 178 38.86 -10.86 13.63
N VAL A 179 39.96 -11.59 13.45
CA VAL A 179 40.06 -12.81 12.63
C VAL A 179 39.95 -14.01 13.57
N ILE A 180 38.95 -14.86 13.34
CA ILE A 180 38.57 -15.95 14.24
C ILE A 180 38.53 -17.26 13.46
N SER A 181 39.30 -18.26 13.87
CA SER A 181 39.23 -19.58 13.25
C SER A 181 37.98 -20.33 13.69
N THR A 182 37.17 -20.81 12.74
CA THR A 182 35.97 -21.60 13.05
C THR A 182 36.29 -23.02 13.52
N GLN A 183 37.53 -23.48 13.34
CA GLN A 183 37.96 -24.82 13.77
C GLN A 183 38.34 -24.83 15.25
N THR A 184 38.95 -23.75 15.74
CA THR A 184 39.38 -23.63 17.13
C THR A 184 38.46 -22.74 17.96
N ASN A 185 37.60 -21.93 17.33
CA ASN A 185 36.78 -20.91 17.96
C ASN A 185 37.61 -19.94 18.81
N THR A 186 38.73 -19.48 18.26
CA THR A 186 39.66 -18.53 18.91
C THR A 186 40.06 -17.41 17.98
N VAL A 187 40.25 -16.21 18.53
CA VAL A 187 40.85 -15.09 17.81
C VAL A 187 42.28 -15.44 17.41
N VAL A 188 42.55 -15.47 16.11
CA VAL A 188 43.86 -15.73 15.50
C VAL A 188 44.66 -14.44 15.43
N GLN A 189 44.01 -13.35 15.03
CA GLN A 189 44.65 -12.04 14.83
C GLN A 189 43.61 -10.92 14.97
N ASN A 190 44.07 -9.73 15.39
CA ASN A 190 43.32 -8.49 15.24
C ASN A 190 44.05 -7.61 14.21
N VAL A 191 43.35 -7.22 13.15
CA VAL A 191 43.90 -6.36 12.09
C VAL A 191 43.51 -4.91 12.41
N PRO A 192 44.46 -4.03 12.77
CA PRO A 192 44.15 -2.66 13.15
C PRO A 192 43.84 -1.82 11.90
N LEU A 193 42.67 -1.18 11.90
CA LEU A 193 42.24 -0.23 10.89
C LEU A 193 42.15 1.18 11.49
N ALA A 194 42.29 2.19 10.64
CA ALA A 194 42.11 3.57 11.06
C ALA A 194 40.70 4.01 10.68
N GLY A 195 39.75 3.98 11.61
CA GLY A 195 38.39 4.40 11.32
C GLY A 195 37.30 3.70 12.13
N TYR A 196 36.09 3.76 11.58
CA TYR A 196 34.89 3.11 12.13
C TYR A 196 34.42 2.03 11.15
N ASP A 197 34.78 0.79 11.45
CA ASP A 197 34.52 -0.34 10.56
C ASP A 197 33.05 -0.77 10.69
N MET A 198 32.29 -0.71 9.58
CA MET A 198 30.86 -1.02 9.59
C MET A 198 30.55 -2.28 8.79
N GLY A 199 30.72 -2.23 7.48
CA GLY A 199 30.45 -3.32 6.56
C GLY A 199 31.69 -4.15 6.25
N ILE A 200 31.47 -5.41 5.92
CA ILE A 200 32.52 -6.35 5.54
C ILE A 200 32.04 -7.33 4.48
N ALA A 201 32.85 -7.58 3.45
CA ALA A 201 32.55 -8.51 2.37
C ALA A 201 33.76 -9.39 2.05
N TYR A 202 33.50 -10.60 1.57
CA TYR A 202 34.52 -11.57 1.17
C TYR A 202 34.51 -11.78 -0.35
N ASP A 203 35.64 -11.50 -1.00
CA ASP A 203 35.88 -11.87 -2.39
C ASP A 203 36.46 -13.28 -2.46
N SER A 204 35.62 -14.18 -2.95
CA SER A 204 35.99 -15.59 -3.04
C SER A 204 36.87 -15.95 -4.24
N ALA A 205 37.13 -15.02 -5.16
CA ALA A 205 37.97 -15.24 -6.34
C ALA A 205 39.45 -15.09 -6.02
N ASP A 206 39.83 -14.09 -5.20
CA ASP A 206 41.23 -13.82 -4.84
C ASP A 206 41.55 -13.89 -3.35
N ASN A 207 40.56 -14.26 -2.52
CA ASN A 207 40.68 -14.39 -1.08
C ASN A 207 40.93 -13.06 -0.35
N THR A 208 40.33 -11.97 -0.84
CA THR A 208 40.41 -10.65 -0.23
C THR A 208 39.18 -10.36 0.63
N ILE A 209 39.39 -9.75 1.79
CA ILE A 209 38.34 -9.26 2.68
C ILE A 209 38.30 -7.74 2.57
N TYR A 210 37.13 -7.19 2.27
CA TYR A 210 36.91 -5.76 2.11
C TYR A 210 36.15 -5.21 3.31
N VAL A 211 36.66 -4.14 3.91
CA VAL A 211 36.11 -3.55 5.13
C VAL A 211 35.84 -2.07 4.91
N THR A 212 34.60 -1.63 5.14
CA THR A 212 34.22 -0.23 5.00
C THR A 212 34.48 0.54 6.28
N ASP A 213 35.14 1.67 6.14
CA ASP A 213 35.31 2.68 7.18
C ASP A 213 34.37 3.85 6.90
N PHE A 214 33.33 3.91 7.69
CA PHE A 214 32.24 4.88 7.52
C PHE A 214 32.72 6.33 7.70
N TYR A 215 33.65 6.59 8.62
CA TYR A 215 34.03 7.95 9.00
C TYR A 215 35.05 8.56 8.04
N ASN A 216 36.10 7.82 7.69
CA ASN A 216 37.08 8.33 6.72
C ASN A 216 36.68 8.04 5.27
N GLY A 217 35.65 7.22 5.04
CA GLY A 217 35.15 6.88 3.72
C GLY A 217 36.07 5.97 2.91
N ASN A 218 36.86 5.16 3.61
CA ASN A 218 37.80 4.22 3.01
C ASN A 218 37.19 2.81 2.91
N VAL A 219 37.69 2.03 1.97
CA VAL A 219 37.52 0.58 1.90
C VAL A 219 38.91 -0.03 2.01
N TYR A 220 39.13 -0.77 3.09
CA TYR A 220 40.38 -1.50 3.34
C TYR A 220 40.30 -2.88 2.70
N MET A 221 41.39 -3.29 2.06
CA MET A 221 41.55 -4.62 1.48
C MET A 221 42.50 -5.41 2.38
N ILE A 222 42.04 -6.54 2.91
CA ILE A 222 42.82 -7.44 3.75
C ILE A 222 43.04 -8.73 2.95
N ASP A 223 44.31 -9.09 2.74
CA ASP A 223 44.67 -10.36 2.12
C ASP A 223 44.36 -11.49 3.12
N GLY A 224 43.42 -12.37 2.78
CA GLY A 224 42.95 -13.43 3.67
C GLY A 224 43.98 -14.52 3.93
N GLN A 225 45.02 -14.66 3.09
CA GLN A 225 46.09 -15.62 3.33
C GLN A 225 47.05 -15.15 4.42
N THR A 226 47.25 -13.84 4.54
CA THR A 226 48.26 -13.22 5.42
C THR A 226 47.69 -12.39 6.55
N ASN A 227 46.39 -12.08 6.53
CA ASN A 227 45.70 -11.17 7.43
C ASN A 227 46.38 -9.80 7.50
N GLN A 228 46.93 -9.33 6.37
CA GLN A 228 47.57 -8.02 6.26
C GLN A 228 46.79 -7.13 5.30
N ILE A 229 46.80 -5.82 5.56
CA ILE A 229 46.22 -4.84 4.65
C ILE A 229 47.02 -4.85 3.34
N SER A 230 46.38 -5.26 2.25
CA SER A 230 46.95 -5.30 0.90
C SER A 230 46.76 -3.98 0.15
N GLY A 231 45.78 -3.16 0.54
CA GLY A 231 45.60 -1.80 0.05
C GLY A 231 44.38 -1.08 0.62
N VAL A 232 44.18 0.17 0.18
CA VAL A 232 43.08 1.04 0.64
C VAL A 232 42.56 1.84 -0.56
N VAL A 233 41.24 1.92 -0.70
CA VAL A 233 40.55 2.70 -1.74
C VAL A 233 39.59 3.67 -1.07
N TYR A 234 39.46 4.89 -1.60
CA TYR A 234 38.47 5.86 -1.11
C TYR A 234 37.15 5.70 -1.87
N ALA A 235 36.03 5.55 -1.14
CA ALA A 235 34.70 5.31 -1.70
C ALA A 235 33.63 6.31 -1.21
N GLY A 236 33.99 7.30 -0.39
CA GLY A 236 33.02 8.10 0.36
C GLY A 236 32.52 7.36 1.60
N SER A 237 31.67 7.96 2.43
CA SER A 237 31.20 7.42 3.73
C SER A 237 30.51 6.06 3.59
N ALA A 238 31.30 5.01 3.43
CA ALA A 238 30.87 3.68 3.08
C ALA A 238 30.21 2.98 4.28
N PHE A 239 28.99 2.48 4.09
CA PHE A 239 28.20 1.85 5.15
C PHE A 239 28.16 0.34 4.99
N THR A 240 27.36 -0.19 4.06
CA THR A 240 27.36 -1.62 3.70
C THR A 240 28.16 -1.87 2.41
N ILE A 241 28.68 -3.09 2.27
CA ILE A 241 29.48 -3.55 1.14
C ILE A 241 29.10 -4.99 0.80
N GLU A 242 29.03 -5.31 -0.49
CA GLU A 242 28.79 -6.68 -0.99
C GLU A 242 29.66 -6.92 -2.22
N TYR A 243 30.15 -8.16 -2.36
CA TYR A 243 30.92 -8.61 -3.53
C TYR A 243 30.02 -9.40 -4.47
N ASP A 244 29.94 -8.98 -5.74
CA ASP A 244 29.25 -9.72 -6.79
C ASP A 244 30.26 -10.69 -7.44
N SER A 245 30.02 -11.99 -7.23
CA SER A 245 30.91 -13.03 -7.71
C SER A 245 30.89 -13.24 -9.22
N THR A 246 29.94 -12.64 -9.93
CA THR A 246 29.74 -12.86 -11.37
C THR A 246 30.40 -11.80 -12.24
N ASP A 247 30.39 -10.55 -11.78
CA ASP A 247 31.05 -9.44 -12.47
C ASP A 247 32.38 -9.02 -11.81
N SER A 248 32.71 -9.64 -10.66
CA SER A 248 33.92 -9.38 -9.88
C SER A 248 34.04 -7.94 -9.40
N ASN A 249 32.91 -7.24 -9.20
CA ASN A 249 32.87 -5.90 -8.63
C ASN A 249 32.40 -5.93 -7.18
N LEU A 250 32.85 -4.92 -6.43
CA LEU A 250 32.33 -4.60 -5.11
C LEU A 250 31.36 -3.45 -5.22
N TYR A 251 30.32 -3.53 -4.42
CA TYR A 251 29.29 -2.53 -4.38
C TYR A 251 29.16 -2.02 -2.96
N VAL A 252 29.23 -0.70 -2.80
CA VAL A 252 29.28 -0.03 -1.51
C VAL A 252 28.15 0.98 -1.42
N THR A 253 27.39 0.98 -0.34
CA THR A 253 26.40 2.03 -0.09
C THR A 253 27.03 3.20 0.64
N VAL A 254 26.64 4.41 0.25
CA VAL A 254 27.10 5.66 0.86
C VAL A 254 25.89 6.44 1.36
N PRO A 255 25.64 6.53 2.68
CA PRO A 255 24.52 7.29 3.23
C PRO A 255 24.80 8.80 3.19
N ASP A 256 23.85 9.58 2.70
CA ASP A 256 23.87 11.05 2.84
C ASP A 256 23.23 11.44 4.20
N PHE A 257 24.04 11.74 5.21
CA PHE A 257 23.56 12.26 6.50
C PHE A 257 23.35 13.78 6.43
N PHE A 258 22.10 14.25 6.40
CA PHE A 258 21.79 15.63 6.75
C PHE A 258 21.79 15.81 8.28
N ALA A 259 22.95 16.12 8.87
CA ALA A 259 23.00 16.70 10.22
C ALA A 259 24.16 17.69 10.37
N VAL A 260 23.81 18.96 10.58
CA VAL A 260 24.75 20.01 11.00
C VAL A 260 25.26 19.67 12.40
N THR A 261 26.52 19.27 12.52
CA THR A 261 27.34 19.57 13.70
C THR A 261 28.81 19.69 13.31
N THR A 262 29.39 20.85 13.59
CA THR A 262 30.74 21.28 13.20
C THR A 262 31.85 20.46 13.88
N TYR A 263 32.75 19.86 13.11
CA TYR A 263 34.18 19.82 13.45
C TYR A 263 35.02 20.18 12.21
N TRP A 264 35.78 21.28 12.36
CA TRP A 264 36.75 21.79 11.39
C TRP A 264 38.08 21.06 11.53
N ALA A 265 38.63 20.60 10.40
CA ALA A 265 40.05 20.66 9.94
C ALA A 265 40.35 19.41 9.09
N ALA A 266 40.89 19.45 7.87
CA ALA A 266 41.43 20.52 7.07
C ALA A 266 41.26 20.18 5.58
N THR A 267 41.13 21.24 4.79
CA THR A 267 41.12 21.24 3.32
C THR A 267 42.25 20.44 2.70
N ASN A 268 41.91 19.53 1.76
CA ASN A 268 42.52 19.62 0.44
C ASN A 268 41.57 19.12 -0.66
N SER A 269 41.48 19.97 -1.67
CA SER A 269 40.63 19.97 -2.85
C SER A 269 40.69 18.72 -3.72
N GLN A 270 39.55 18.12 -4.06
CA GLN A 270 39.11 17.78 -5.43
C GLN A 270 37.64 17.26 -5.38
N GLY A 271 36.75 17.91 -6.13
CA GLY A 271 35.64 17.25 -6.85
C GLY A 271 34.37 16.81 -6.12
N GLY A 272 33.37 17.69 -6.10
CA GLY A 272 31.90 17.49 -6.04
C GLY A 272 31.27 16.12 -5.69
N HIS A 273 30.44 16.13 -4.64
CA HIS A 273 29.44 15.09 -4.37
C HIS A 273 28.09 15.71 -3.99
N VAL A 274 27.02 15.28 -4.66
CA VAL A 274 25.62 15.35 -4.21
C VAL A 274 24.92 14.11 -4.77
N GLY A 275 24.41 13.23 -3.90
CA GLY A 275 23.63 12.06 -4.31
C GLY A 275 23.19 11.22 -3.11
N VAL A 276 21.88 11.19 -2.86
CA VAL A 276 21.25 10.37 -1.82
C VAL A 276 21.57 8.89 -2.07
N GLY A 277 22.11 8.19 -1.07
CA GLY A 277 22.18 6.72 -1.03
C GLY A 277 22.75 6.08 -2.29
N GLY A 278 23.91 6.53 -2.76
CA GLY A 278 24.54 5.97 -3.95
C GLY A 278 25.14 4.60 -3.68
N ILE A 279 24.89 3.63 -4.58
CA ILE A 279 25.71 2.41 -4.67
C ILE A 279 26.92 2.76 -5.53
N THR A 280 28.10 2.79 -4.92
CA THR A 280 29.38 2.99 -5.60
C THR A 280 29.95 1.64 -6.00
N VAL A 281 30.37 1.53 -7.25
CA VAL A 281 30.96 0.32 -7.82
C VAL A 281 32.48 0.44 -7.78
N ILE A 282 33.14 -0.52 -7.16
CA ILE A 282 34.60 -0.61 -7.08
C ILE A 282 35.02 -1.88 -7.83
N ALA A 283 35.78 -1.74 -8.92
CA ALA A 283 36.18 -2.88 -9.74
C ALA A 283 37.24 -3.76 -9.05
N GLY A 284 37.00 -5.07 -9.00
CA GLY A 284 37.92 -6.06 -8.42
C GLY A 284 39.07 -6.43 -9.35
N SER A 285 40.30 -6.19 -8.89
CA SER A 285 41.59 -6.71 -9.39
C SER A 285 42.05 -6.35 -10.84
N SER A 286 42.80 -5.25 -10.97
CA SER A 286 44.18 -5.23 -11.51
C SER A 286 44.71 -3.79 -11.52
N ASN A 287 45.79 -3.55 -10.77
CA ASN A 287 46.85 -2.50 -10.86
C ASN A 287 46.73 -1.25 -11.77
N THR A 288 45.55 -0.75 -12.07
CA THR A 288 45.34 0.52 -12.74
C THR A 288 44.15 1.22 -12.08
N ALA A 289 44.46 2.26 -11.32
CA ALA A 289 43.50 3.28 -10.92
C ALA A 289 42.90 3.88 -12.20
N THR A 290 41.76 3.34 -12.64
CA THR A 290 40.88 4.01 -13.61
C THR A 290 39.52 4.14 -12.98
N ASN A 291 39.28 5.33 -12.45
CA ASN A 291 37.98 5.88 -12.10
C ASN A 291 37.00 5.62 -13.26
N ALA A 292 36.13 4.63 -13.12
CA ALA A 292 34.96 4.48 -13.98
C ALA A 292 33.74 4.97 -13.20
N VAL A 293 33.59 6.30 -13.12
CA VAL A 293 32.32 6.92 -12.72
C VAL A 293 31.38 6.82 -13.92
N ALA A 294 30.43 5.89 -13.87
CA ALA A 294 29.32 5.88 -14.82
C ALA A 294 28.38 7.05 -14.50
N ASN A 295 28.37 8.05 -15.38
CA ASN A 295 27.38 9.12 -15.40
C ASN A 295 25.97 8.54 -15.61
N LEU A 296 25.09 8.62 -14.62
CA LEU A 296 23.64 8.56 -14.81
C LEU A 296 22.92 9.57 -13.90
N VAL A 297 22.04 10.33 -14.56
CA VAL A 297 21.03 11.35 -14.17
C VAL A 297 20.76 11.58 -12.67
N PRO A 298 20.70 12.84 -12.17
CA PRO A 298 20.46 13.14 -10.75
C PRO A 298 19.01 12.82 -10.33
N PRO A 299 18.77 12.06 -9.25
CA PRO A 299 17.48 12.01 -8.57
C PRO A 299 17.40 13.13 -7.51
N THR A 300 16.29 13.86 -7.50
CA THR A 300 16.03 15.01 -6.62
C THR A 300 15.44 14.61 -5.26
N ILE A 301 16.19 14.90 -4.19
CA ILE A 301 15.86 15.24 -2.78
C ILE A 301 14.59 14.63 -2.14
N ILE A 302 14.81 13.80 -1.10
CA ILE A 302 13.84 13.15 -0.20
C ILE A 302 13.56 14.05 1.05
N PRO A 303 12.31 14.12 1.60
CA PRO A 303 11.98 14.95 2.77
C PRO A 303 12.42 14.37 4.15
N PRO A 304 12.44 15.19 5.23
CA PRO A 304 13.31 15.03 6.40
C PRO A 304 12.64 14.39 7.62
N TYR A 305 12.16 13.15 7.46
CA TYR A 305 11.89 12.27 8.61
C TYR A 305 12.63 10.94 8.42
N ALA A 306 13.95 11.01 8.22
CA ALA A 306 14.80 9.83 8.16
C ALA A 306 15.02 9.29 9.58
N ASN A 307 14.07 8.46 10.01
CA ASN A 307 14.37 7.40 10.97
C ASN A 307 15.41 6.49 10.29
N SER A 308 16.44 6.07 11.02
CA SER A 308 17.59 5.30 10.52
C SER A 308 17.19 4.20 9.51
N CYS A 309 17.55 4.35 8.23
CA CYS A 309 17.17 3.42 7.16
C CYS A 309 18.14 2.24 7.11
N ALA A 310 17.61 1.01 7.12
CA ALA A 310 18.41 -0.18 6.84
C ALA A 310 18.55 -0.36 5.32
N MET A 311 19.77 -0.53 4.85
CA MET A 311 20.07 -0.92 3.47
C MET A 311 20.66 -2.33 3.48
N GLY A 312 19.99 -3.25 2.78
CA GLY A 312 20.50 -4.60 2.56
C GLY A 312 21.10 -4.72 1.17
N MET A 313 22.08 -5.61 1.02
CA MET A 313 22.59 -6.06 -0.28
C MET A 313 22.77 -7.57 -0.25
N VAL A 314 22.60 -8.23 -1.40
CA VAL A 314 22.88 -9.66 -1.55
C VAL A 314 23.21 -10.02 -3.00
N ASP A 315 24.22 -10.85 -3.21
CA ASP A 315 24.59 -11.40 -4.52
C ASP A 315 23.60 -12.51 -4.97
N ASP A 316 23.10 -12.43 -6.22
CA ASP A 316 22.47 -13.55 -6.94
C ASP A 316 23.49 -14.12 -7.95
N PRO A 317 24.33 -15.08 -7.54
CA PRO A 317 25.37 -15.65 -8.40
C PRO A 317 24.82 -16.45 -9.58
N VAL A 318 23.52 -16.77 -9.59
CA VAL A 318 22.87 -17.55 -10.65
C VAL A 318 22.37 -16.63 -11.77
N ALA A 319 21.81 -15.47 -11.42
CA ALA A 319 21.43 -14.44 -12.40
C ALA A 319 22.62 -13.60 -12.86
N GLY A 320 23.63 -13.45 -12.01
CA GLY A 320 24.75 -12.53 -12.19
C GLY A 320 24.38 -11.07 -11.93
N HIS A 321 23.52 -10.90 -10.93
CA HIS A 321 22.90 -9.64 -10.56
C HIS A 321 23.03 -9.47 -9.04
N LEU A 322 23.17 -8.23 -8.60
CA LEU A 322 23.18 -7.86 -7.19
C LEU A 322 21.83 -7.22 -6.83
N ILE A 323 21.27 -7.61 -5.69
CA ILE A 323 19.99 -7.09 -5.22
C ILE A 323 20.26 -6.20 -4.01
N ALA A 324 19.79 -4.95 -4.09
CA ALA A 324 19.89 -3.98 -3.00
C ALA A 324 18.50 -3.50 -2.61
N THR A 325 18.25 -3.28 -1.32
CA THR A 325 16.96 -2.76 -0.85
C THR A 325 17.13 -1.54 0.02
N ASP A 326 16.17 -0.63 -0.09
CA ASP A 326 16.05 0.53 0.76
C ASP A 326 14.68 0.52 1.45
N SER A 327 14.72 0.16 2.73
CA SER A 327 13.56 0.12 3.62
C SER A 327 12.81 1.45 3.73
N CYS A 328 13.44 2.59 3.42
CA CYS A 328 12.81 3.91 3.49
C CYS A 328 12.07 4.33 2.20
N SER A 329 12.55 3.89 1.03
CA SER A 329 11.84 4.14 -0.24
C SER A 329 10.85 3.04 -0.60
N GLY A 330 10.90 1.88 0.09
CA GLY A 330 10.08 0.73 -0.26
C GLY A 330 10.43 0.17 -1.64
N LEU A 331 11.66 0.42 -2.10
CA LEU A 331 12.19 -0.02 -3.39
C LEU A 331 13.40 -0.94 -3.21
N GLY A 332 13.40 -2.00 -3.99
CA GLY A 332 14.58 -2.79 -4.27
C GLY A 332 15.11 -2.49 -5.67
N TYR A 333 16.40 -2.74 -5.85
CA TYR A 333 17.15 -2.47 -7.05
C TYR A 333 17.90 -3.73 -7.45
N ASP A 334 17.79 -4.07 -8.73
CA ASP A 334 18.61 -5.06 -9.39
C ASP A 334 19.76 -4.33 -10.07
N LEU A 335 21.00 -4.73 -9.80
CA LEU A 335 22.20 -4.19 -10.42
C LEU A 335 22.92 -5.27 -11.23
N SER A 336 23.39 -4.92 -12.42
CA SER A 336 24.38 -5.71 -13.15
C SER A 336 25.44 -4.81 -13.77
N ASN A 337 26.71 -5.22 -13.69
CA ASN A 337 27.87 -4.46 -14.18
C ASN A 337 27.88 -3.00 -13.71
N GLY A 338 27.51 -2.76 -12.46
CA GLY A 338 27.52 -1.43 -11.87
C GLY A 338 26.35 -0.52 -12.25
N THR A 339 25.31 -1.06 -12.90
CA THR A 339 24.15 -0.26 -13.31
C THR A 339 22.86 -0.85 -12.77
N ILE A 340 21.95 0.00 -12.28
CA ILE A 340 20.59 -0.40 -11.92
C ILE A 340 19.88 -0.85 -13.21
N THR A 341 19.56 -2.12 -13.31
CA THR A 341 18.83 -2.70 -14.44
C THR A 341 17.32 -2.56 -14.24
N THR A 342 16.86 -2.72 -13.00
CA THR A 342 15.45 -2.72 -12.62
C THR A 342 15.27 -2.16 -11.21
N ALA A 343 14.21 -1.38 -11.00
CA ALA A 343 13.71 -1.06 -9.66
C ALA A 343 12.36 -1.76 -9.46
N PHE A 344 12.10 -2.29 -8.27
CA PHE A 344 10.89 -3.04 -7.95
C PHE A 344 10.37 -2.67 -6.54
N PRO A 345 9.06 -2.68 -6.33
CA PRO A 345 8.48 -2.41 -5.01
C PRO A 345 8.71 -3.57 -4.05
N ILE A 346 9.14 -3.24 -2.84
CA ILE A 346 9.23 -4.14 -1.68
C ILE A 346 8.15 -3.82 -0.64
N LEU A 347 7.74 -2.55 -0.52
CA LEU A 347 6.71 -2.09 0.43
C LEU A 347 5.65 -1.21 -0.28
N PRO A 348 4.58 -1.79 -0.85
CA PRO A 348 3.52 -0.98 -1.44
C PRO A 348 2.78 -0.17 -0.36
N PHE A 349 2.71 1.16 -0.52
CA PHE A 349 1.86 2.08 0.23
C PHE A 349 0.69 2.52 -0.66
N PRO A 350 -0.31 1.65 -0.90
CA PRO A 350 -1.41 1.99 -1.80
C PRO A 350 -2.14 3.24 -1.30
N TRP A 351 -2.38 4.20 -2.19
CA TRP A 351 -2.93 5.51 -1.84
C TRP A 351 -4.27 5.75 -2.52
N MET A 352 -4.27 6.01 -3.83
CA MET A 352 -5.49 6.22 -4.61
C MET A 352 -5.80 5.00 -5.47
N VAL A 353 -7.08 4.81 -5.73
CA VAL A 353 -7.59 3.72 -6.55
C VAL A 353 -8.54 4.28 -7.60
N ALA A 354 -8.37 3.88 -8.86
CA ALA A 354 -9.35 4.11 -9.92
C ALA A 354 -9.70 2.81 -10.63
N TYR A 355 -10.93 2.72 -11.11
CA TYR A 355 -11.38 1.67 -12.02
C TYR A 355 -11.48 2.22 -13.45
N GLY A 356 -10.95 1.49 -14.42
CA GLY A 356 -11.10 1.80 -15.85
C GLY A 356 -10.70 0.62 -16.71
N ASP A 357 -11.43 0.39 -17.82
CA ASP A 357 -11.13 -0.67 -18.80
C ASP A 357 -10.98 -2.09 -18.21
N GLY A 358 -11.77 -2.41 -17.18
CA GLY A 358 -11.70 -3.71 -16.49
C GLY A 358 -10.42 -3.90 -15.66
N LYS A 359 -9.69 -2.82 -15.40
CA LYS A 359 -8.48 -2.77 -14.58
C LYS A 359 -8.68 -1.85 -13.38
N ILE A 360 -7.92 -2.13 -12.33
CA ILE A 360 -7.76 -1.27 -11.16
C ILE A 360 -6.37 -0.65 -11.23
N TYR A 361 -6.31 0.66 -11.11
CA TYR A 361 -5.08 1.42 -11.05
C TYR A 361 -4.89 1.90 -9.62
N VAL A 362 -3.77 1.50 -9.02
CA VAL A 362 -3.45 1.83 -7.63
C VAL A 362 -2.18 2.66 -7.64
N THR A 363 -2.27 3.90 -7.19
CA THR A 363 -1.07 4.73 -6.98
C THR A 363 -0.45 4.37 -5.65
N ASP A 364 0.87 4.49 -5.59
CA ASP A 364 1.61 4.35 -4.35
C ASP A 364 1.94 5.72 -3.75
N TYR A 365 1.89 5.84 -2.41
CA TYR A 365 2.16 7.10 -1.72
C TYR A 365 3.66 7.44 -1.69
N ASN A 366 4.51 6.43 -1.51
CA ASN A 366 5.94 6.60 -1.25
C ASN A 366 6.82 6.28 -2.46
N SER A 367 6.28 5.58 -3.45
CA SER A 367 7.00 5.20 -4.67
C SER A 367 6.38 5.83 -5.93
N PRO A 368 7.12 5.91 -7.04
CA PRO A 368 6.61 6.52 -8.28
C PRO A 368 5.72 5.53 -9.05
N LEU A 369 5.15 4.54 -8.38
CA LEU A 369 4.55 3.38 -9.02
C LEU A 369 3.04 3.53 -9.15
N VAL A 370 2.54 3.08 -10.28
CA VAL A 370 1.13 2.77 -10.50
C VAL A 370 1.01 1.29 -10.76
N PHE A 371 0.37 0.57 -9.83
CA PHE A 371 0.05 -0.84 -9.99
C PHE A 371 -1.21 -0.97 -10.84
N ILE A 372 -1.14 -1.81 -11.87
CA ILE A 372 -2.24 -2.11 -12.78
C ILE A 372 -2.68 -3.53 -12.48
N VAL A 373 -3.88 -3.66 -11.94
CA VAL A 373 -4.44 -4.92 -11.44
C VAL A 373 -5.63 -5.31 -12.30
N ASN A 374 -5.76 -6.58 -12.64
CA ASN A 374 -6.95 -7.06 -13.33
C ASN A 374 -8.15 -7.03 -12.38
N ALA A 375 -9.24 -6.33 -12.70
CA ALA A 375 -10.38 -6.22 -11.78
C ALA A 375 -11.13 -7.55 -11.58
N THR A 376 -10.99 -8.50 -12.52
CA THR A 376 -11.64 -9.82 -12.43
C THR A 376 -10.79 -10.81 -11.66
N THR A 377 -9.51 -10.95 -12.03
CA THR A 377 -8.60 -11.97 -11.45
C THR A 377 -7.81 -11.47 -10.26
N GLU A 378 -7.84 -10.16 -9.98
CA GLU A 378 -7.16 -9.50 -8.84
C GLU A 378 -5.63 -9.60 -8.90
N ALA A 379 -5.09 -10.11 -10.01
CA ALA A 379 -3.67 -10.24 -10.23
C ALA A 379 -3.08 -8.91 -10.73
N VAL A 380 -1.93 -8.52 -10.17
CA VAL A 380 -1.12 -7.42 -10.71
C VAL A 380 -0.66 -7.81 -12.12
N MET A 381 -1.15 -7.08 -13.12
CA MET A 381 -0.82 -7.28 -14.53
C MET A 381 0.50 -6.60 -14.89
N LYS A 382 0.69 -5.38 -14.39
CA LYS A 382 1.84 -4.53 -14.73
C LYS A 382 2.06 -3.50 -13.62
N THR A 383 3.30 -3.07 -13.46
CA THR A 383 3.64 -1.91 -12.64
C THR A 383 4.24 -0.85 -13.57
N LEU A 384 3.66 0.34 -13.56
CA LEU A 384 4.15 1.48 -14.33
C LEU A 384 4.98 2.38 -13.42
N VAL A 385 6.14 2.82 -13.90
CA VAL A 385 7.02 3.75 -13.20
C VAL A 385 6.80 5.15 -13.75
N LEU A 386 6.45 6.10 -12.89
CA LEU A 386 6.33 7.52 -13.20
C LEU A 386 7.68 8.24 -13.03
N PRO A 387 7.88 9.42 -13.62
CA PRO A 387 9.18 10.11 -13.63
C PRO A 387 9.73 10.52 -12.26
N THR A 388 8.88 10.69 -11.23
CA THR A 388 9.30 11.15 -9.90
C THR A 388 8.48 10.49 -8.78
N ILE A 389 9.10 10.40 -7.60
CA ILE A 389 8.51 9.95 -6.33
C ILE A 389 7.69 11.04 -5.63
N GLY A 390 6.68 10.56 -4.90
CA GLY A 390 6.12 11.20 -3.70
C GLY A 390 4.70 11.75 -3.88
N PRO A 391 4.10 12.23 -2.78
CA PRO A 391 2.67 12.09 -2.65
C PRO A 391 1.88 13.16 -3.41
N GLU A 392 0.58 12.85 -3.54
CA GLU A 392 -0.56 13.77 -3.62
C GLU A 392 -1.05 14.18 -5.03
N PHE A 393 -2.34 14.14 -5.40
CA PHE A 393 -3.57 13.57 -4.83
C PHE A 393 -4.62 13.57 -5.94
N GLY A 394 -5.16 12.41 -6.27
CA GLY A 394 -6.22 12.29 -7.25
C GLY A 394 -5.79 11.45 -8.43
N ILE A 395 -6.66 10.51 -8.74
CA ILE A 395 -6.60 9.67 -9.91
C ILE A 395 -7.99 9.74 -10.55
N ALA A 396 -8.04 10.01 -11.85
CA ALA A 396 -9.30 10.05 -12.58
C ALA A 396 -9.16 9.27 -13.88
N PHE A 397 -10.16 8.45 -14.17
CA PHE A 397 -10.23 7.70 -15.42
C PHE A 397 -11.19 8.40 -16.39
N ASP A 398 -10.70 8.62 -17.60
CA ASP A 398 -11.45 9.07 -18.76
C ASP A 398 -11.78 7.86 -19.63
N GLY A 399 -13.06 7.48 -19.55
CA GLY A 399 -13.59 6.35 -20.30
C GLY A 399 -13.90 6.65 -21.77
N PHE A 400 -13.71 7.89 -22.25
CA PHE A 400 -13.89 8.23 -23.65
C PHE A 400 -12.58 8.08 -24.43
N ASP A 401 -11.50 8.71 -23.95
CA ASP A 401 -10.18 8.64 -24.59
C ASP A 401 -9.30 7.51 -24.04
N HIS A 402 -9.80 6.72 -23.08
CA HIS A 402 -9.06 5.63 -22.41
C HIS A 402 -7.74 6.14 -21.81
N LYS A 403 -7.87 7.19 -21.00
CA LYS A 403 -6.76 7.86 -20.31
C LYS A 403 -6.96 7.82 -18.81
N LEU A 404 -5.86 7.68 -18.10
CA LEU A 404 -5.82 7.80 -16.65
C LEU A 404 -4.94 8.99 -16.29
N TYR A 405 -5.52 9.89 -15.49
CA TYR A 405 -4.87 11.12 -15.05
C TYR A 405 -4.45 10.97 -13.60
N VAL A 406 -3.16 11.11 -13.34
CA VAL A 406 -2.57 11.00 -12.00
C VAL A 406 -1.88 12.32 -11.70
N THR A 407 -2.30 12.98 -10.63
CA THR A 407 -1.67 14.24 -10.21
C THR A 407 -0.43 13.97 -9.35
N SER A 408 0.51 14.92 -9.37
CA SER A 408 1.68 14.90 -8.51
C SER A 408 1.91 16.27 -7.89
N GLY A 409 1.81 16.31 -6.56
CA GLY A 409 2.04 17.50 -5.74
C GLY A 409 3.47 18.02 -5.87
N ILE A 410 4.44 17.11 -5.79
CA ILE A 410 5.88 17.42 -5.78
C ILE A 410 6.35 18.04 -7.09
N THR A 411 5.98 17.44 -8.23
CA THR A 411 6.37 17.98 -9.55
C THR A 411 5.41 19.03 -10.05
N SER A 412 4.35 19.32 -9.29
CA SER A 412 3.23 20.16 -9.72
C SER A 412 2.80 19.79 -11.14
N SER A 413 2.50 18.52 -11.38
CA SER A 413 2.25 17.96 -12.72
C SER A 413 1.05 17.02 -12.74
N VAL A 414 0.56 16.73 -13.95
CA VAL A 414 -0.44 15.69 -14.25
C VAL A 414 0.19 14.69 -15.22
N TYR A 415 0.25 13.43 -14.80
CA TYR A 415 0.67 12.31 -15.63
C TYR A 415 -0.53 11.71 -16.34
N ILE A 416 -0.39 11.48 -17.65
CA ILE A 416 -1.41 10.91 -18.52
C ILE A 416 -0.94 9.53 -18.95
N ILE A 417 -1.71 8.52 -18.58
CA ILE A 417 -1.42 7.12 -18.88
C ILE A 417 -2.47 6.63 -19.87
N ASP A 418 -2.02 6.10 -21.02
CA ASP A 418 -2.88 5.40 -21.97
C ASP A 418 -3.22 4.03 -21.40
N THR A 419 -4.49 3.81 -21.04
CA THR A 419 -4.96 2.57 -20.37
C THR A 419 -5.11 1.38 -21.33
N THR A 420 -5.12 1.63 -22.63
CA THR A 420 -5.14 0.57 -23.66
C THR A 420 -3.77 -0.06 -23.84
N LYS A 421 -2.71 0.75 -23.66
CA LYS A 421 -1.30 0.31 -23.80
C LYS A 421 -0.58 0.15 -22.46
N ASP A 422 -1.16 0.65 -21.38
CA ASP A 422 -0.57 0.71 -20.04
C ASP A 422 0.78 1.43 -20.02
N ILE A 423 0.90 2.57 -20.70
CA ILE A 423 2.14 3.37 -20.78
C ILE A 423 1.89 4.82 -20.38
N LEU A 424 2.89 5.45 -19.77
CA LEU A 424 2.91 6.90 -19.61
C LEU A 424 2.98 7.55 -21.00
N GLU A 425 1.92 8.24 -21.40
CA GLU A 425 1.81 8.90 -22.69
C GLU A 425 2.42 10.31 -22.62
N LYS A 426 2.09 11.06 -21.57
CA LYS A 426 2.42 12.49 -21.47
C LYS A 426 2.51 12.95 -20.01
N THR A 427 3.34 13.96 -19.79
CA THR A 427 3.38 14.74 -18.54
C THR A 427 2.99 16.18 -18.83
N ILE A 428 2.01 16.70 -18.12
CA ILE A 428 1.65 18.13 -18.13
C ILE A 428 2.24 18.76 -16.87
N SER A 429 3.23 19.64 -17.03
CA SER A 429 3.68 20.50 -15.93
C SER A 429 2.65 21.61 -15.70
N LEU A 430 2.21 21.81 -14.46
CA LEU A 430 1.28 22.89 -14.11
C LEU A 430 2.04 24.22 -13.99
N SER A 431 3.28 24.21 -13.50
CA SER A 431 4.16 25.38 -13.51
C SER A 431 4.45 25.85 -14.94
N GLY A 432 4.40 27.17 -15.16
CA GLY A 432 4.65 27.78 -16.47
C GLY A 432 3.51 27.70 -17.50
N ASN A 433 2.41 27.00 -17.22
CA ASN A 433 1.24 26.90 -18.12
C ASN A 433 0.16 27.97 -17.85
N GLY A 434 0.49 29.11 -17.26
CA GLY A 434 -0.49 30.12 -16.84
C GLY A 434 -1.13 29.85 -15.48
N ILE A 435 -0.69 28.78 -14.80
CA ILE A 435 -0.91 28.52 -13.38
C ILE A 435 0.33 29.01 -12.63
N THR A 436 0.14 29.68 -11.48
CA THR A 436 1.23 30.28 -10.71
C THR A 436 2.20 29.22 -10.16
N ASP A 437 3.50 29.50 -10.21
CA ASP A 437 4.54 28.66 -9.60
C ASP A 437 4.21 28.40 -8.12
N GLY A 438 4.24 27.15 -7.65
CA GLY A 438 3.87 26.78 -6.27
C GLY A 438 2.41 26.34 -6.06
N ALA A 439 1.64 26.15 -7.14
CA ALA A 439 0.33 25.49 -7.09
C ALA A 439 0.49 23.96 -6.99
N ILE A 440 -0.09 23.36 -5.96
CA ILE A 440 0.02 21.93 -5.67
C ILE A 440 -1.33 21.27 -5.98
N PRO A 441 -1.38 20.26 -6.87
CA PRO A 441 -2.62 19.54 -7.14
C PRO A 441 -3.05 18.65 -5.96
N SER A 442 -4.32 18.76 -5.58
CA SER A 442 -4.94 18.03 -4.46
C SER A 442 -6.05 17.06 -4.87
N GLY A 443 -6.50 17.12 -6.12
CA GLY A 443 -7.56 16.26 -6.63
C GLY A 443 -7.73 16.44 -8.13
N VAL A 444 -8.23 15.40 -8.79
CA VAL A 444 -8.65 15.48 -10.20
C VAL A 444 -10.00 14.77 -10.37
N ALA A 445 -10.85 15.34 -11.21
CA ALA A 445 -12.08 14.71 -11.67
C ALA A 445 -12.27 14.95 -13.16
N TYR A 446 -12.97 14.01 -13.79
CA TYR A 446 -13.27 14.02 -15.21
C TYR A 446 -14.77 14.24 -15.42
N ASP A 447 -15.12 15.14 -16.33
CA ASP A 447 -16.49 15.34 -16.80
C ASP A 447 -16.70 14.56 -18.12
N PRO A 448 -17.44 13.44 -18.11
CA PRO A 448 -17.72 12.65 -19.31
C PRO A 448 -18.65 13.33 -20.32
N SER A 449 -19.30 14.44 -19.97
CA SER A 449 -20.24 15.14 -20.86
C SER A 449 -19.54 16.05 -21.86
N ASN A 450 -18.39 16.61 -21.51
CA ASN A 450 -17.58 17.50 -22.35
C ASN A 450 -16.15 16.99 -22.56
N GLY A 451 -15.70 15.99 -21.80
CA GLY A 451 -14.34 15.44 -21.87
C GLY A 451 -13.30 16.29 -21.13
N ASP A 452 -13.72 17.25 -20.30
CA ASP A 452 -12.81 18.13 -19.57
C ASP A 452 -12.37 17.51 -18.24
N MET A 453 -11.15 17.84 -17.84
CA MET A 453 -10.59 17.50 -16.54
C MET A 453 -10.50 18.72 -15.65
N TYR A 454 -10.80 18.53 -14.37
CA TYR A 454 -10.76 19.56 -13.34
C TYR A 454 -9.74 19.16 -12.29
N VAL A 455 -8.64 19.89 -12.22
CA VAL A 455 -7.55 19.65 -11.27
C VAL A 455 -7.65 20.71 -10.17
N ALA A 456 -7.96 20.29 -8.95
CA ALA A 456 -7.97 21.16 -7.79
C ALA A 456 -6.54 21.51 -7.37
N LEU A 457 -6.29 22.79 -7.12
CA LEU A 457 -4.98 23.36 -6.80
C LEU A 457 -5.06 24.22 -5.54
N TYR A 458 -4.27 23.90 -4.52
CA TYR A 458 -4.04 24.81 -3.41
C TYR A 458 -2.70 25.53 -3.61
N ASN A 459 -2.65 26.81 -3.22
CA ASN A 459 -1.52 27.69 -3.48
C ASN A 459 -0.74 27.95 -2.19
N CYS A 460 0.53 27.54 -2.13
CA CYS A 460 1.39 27.76 -0.96
C CYS A 460 2.18 29.09 -0.98
N ASN A 461 1.94 29.99 -1.95
CA ASN A 461 2.74 31.21 -2.10
C ASN A 461 2.33 32.36 -1.16
N ILE A 462 3.28 32.74 -0.32
CA ILE A 462 3.39 33.99 0.43
C ILE A 462 4.11 35.03 -0.44
N THR A 463 3.59 36.25 -0.55
CA THR A 463 4.44 37.46 -0.69
C THR A 463 4.14 38.41 0.46
N PRO A 464 5.09 38.64 1.39
CA PRO A 464 5.16 39.91 2.09
C PRO A 464 5.61 40.98 1.09
N THR A 465 5.02 42.17 1.16
CA THR A 465 5.37 43.35 0.35
C THR A 465 6.88 43.70 0.42
N PRO A 466 7.43 44.35 -0.61
CA PRO A 466 8.84 44.22 -0.98
C PRO A 466 9.79 45.10 -0.17
N GLN A 467 10.89 44.51 0.31
CA GLN A 467 12.18 45.20 0.45
C GLN A 467 13.28 44.40 -0.25
N SER A 468 13.60 44.82 -1.48
CA SER A 468 14.89 44.66 -2.19
C SER A 468 15.35 43.23 -2.56
N PRO A 469 15.99 43.04 -3.74
CA PRO A 469 16.14 41.73 -4.36
C PRO A 469 17.36 40.99 -3.81
N ALA A 470 17.16 39.72 -3.43
CA ALA A 470 18.25 38.77 -3.25
C ALA A 470 18.06 37.63 -4.24
N THR A 471 18.92 37.60 -5.26
CA THR A 471 19.15 36.43 -6.09
C THR A 471 19.65 35.31 -5.19
N VAL A 472 18.88 34.24 -5.01
CA VAL A 472 19.31 33.04 -4.28
C VAL A 472 18.91 31.81 -5.07
N GLY A 473 19.90 31.16 -5.67
CA GLY A 473 19.79 29.84 -6.28
C GLY A 473 19.81 28.75 -5.21
N GLY A 474 18.64 28.44 -4.66
CA GLY A 474 18.43 27.36 -3.70
C GLY A 474 17.10 26.66 -3.96
N THR A 475 17.15 25.33 -4.04
CA THR A 475 16.04 24.42 -4.34
C THR A 475 14.93 24.51 -3.27
N VAL A 476 13.67 24.53 -3.74
CA VAL A 476 12.47 24.58 -2.90
C VAL A 476 12.24 23.20 -2.26
N GLY A 477 12.30 23.11 -0.93
CA GLY A 477 11.92 21.90 -0.19
C GLY A 477 10.41 21.66 -0.22
N THR A 478 9.96 20.46 0.18
CA THR A 478 8.53 20.12 0.36
C THR A 478 7.84 21.18 1.22
N VAL A 479 7.02 22.03 0.59
CA VAL A 479 6.17 22.95 1.30
C VAL A 479 4.96 22.15 1.76
N TRP A 480 5.03 21.59 2.98
CA TRP A 480 3.80 21.45 3.74
C TRP A 480 3.25 22.87 3.86
N CYS A 481 2.11 23.14 3.23
CA CYS A 481 1.26 24.22 3.69
C CYS A 481 0.80 23.80 5.10
N LEU A 482 1.67 23.92 6.10
CA LEU A 482 1.30 23.78 7.50
C LEU A 482 0.17 24.75 7.71
N GLY A 483 -1.03 24.19 7.89
CA GLY A 483 -2.23 24.94 8.21
C GLY A 483 -1.86 25.99 9.23
N SER A 484 -2.16 27.25 8.92
CA SER A 484 -1.91 28.34 9.84
C SER A 484 -2.51 27.95 11.18
N GLN A 485 -1.67 27.70 12.18
CA GLN A 485 -2.13 27.72 13.55
C GLN A 485 -2.77 29.09 13.76
N LYS A 486 -4.02 29.09 14.22
CA LYS A 486 -4.70 30.29 14.71
C LYS A 486 -3.84 30.92 15.82
N THR A 487 -3.00 31.88 15.46
CA THR A 487 -2.55 32.92 16.38
C THR A 487 -3.32 34.19 16.02
N GLY A 488 -3.96 34.78 17.02
CA GLY A 488 -5.11 35.68 16.86
C GLY A 488 -4.89 36.90 15.95
N GLN A 489 -6.03 37.34 15.41
CA GLN A 489 -6.29 38.60 14.71
C GLN A 489 -5.65 38.78 13.32
N GLY A 490 -6.44 38.49 12.28
CA GLY A 490 -6.21 38.90 10.89
C GLY A 490 -5.79 37.76 9.95
N ALA A 491 -6.70 36.83 9.63
CA ALA A 491 -6.41 35.69 8.76
C ALA A 491 -6.20 36.12 7.29
N GLN A 492 -5.04 35.77 6.71
CA GLN A 492 -4.81 35.77 5.27
C GLN A 492 -5.42 34.47 4.72
N TYR A 493 -6.47 34.55 3.91
CA TYR A 493 -7.08 33.38 3.27
C TYR A 493 -6.25 32.98 2.04
N TYR A 494 -5.78 31.73 1.98
CA TYR A 494 -5.18 31.16 0.77
C TYR A 494 -6.23 31.15 -0.36
N ARG A 495 -5.84 31.57 -1.57
CA ARG A 495 -6.73 31.51 -2.75
C ARG A 495 -6.41 30.27 -3.55
N GLY A 496 -7.22 29.24 -3.43
CA GLY A 496 -7.17 28.03 -4.26
C GLY A 496 -7.95 28.18 -5.56
N THR A 497 -7.54 27.39 -6.55
CA THR A 497 -8.05 27.42 -7.92
C THR A 497 -8.31 26.00 -8.42
N VAL A 498 -9.16 25.85 -9.42
CA VAL A 498 -9.31 24.62 -10.19
C VAL A 498 -8.81 24.91 -11.60
N ALA A 499 -7.79 24.20 -12.06
CA ALA A 499 -7.35 24.24 -13.45
C ALA A 499 -8.20 23.31 -14.30
N VAL A 500 -8.63 23.77 -15.47
CA VAL A 500 -9.47 23.01 -16.39
C VAL A 500 -8.67 22.69 -17.65
N PHE A 501 -8.57 21.41 -17.99
CA PHE A 501 -7.89 20.92 -19.17
C PHE A 501 -8.89 20.20 -20.08
N SER A 502 -8.73 20.33 -21.40
CA SER A 502 -9.48 19.47 -22.31
C SER A 502 -8.81 18.10 -22.38
N GLY A 503 -9.56 17.02 -22.16
CA GLY A 503 -9.04 15.63 -22.26
C GLY A 503 -8.66 15.24 -23.69
N SER A 504 -9.33 15.83 -24.68
CA SER A 504 -9.05 15.54 -26.10
C SER A 504 -7.73 16.13 -26.60
N THR A 505 -7.30 17.28 -26.07
CA THR A 505 -6.08 17.99 -26.50
C THR A 505 -5.01 18.09 -25.43
N ASP A 506 -5.31 17.67 -24.20
CA ASP A 506 -4.43 17.75 -23.03
C ASP A 506 -3.88 19.17 -22.80
N SER A 507 -4.70 20.19 -23.09
CA SER A 507 -4.33 21.61 -23.04
C SER A 507 -5.15 22.37 -22.02
N LEU A 508 -4.53 23.32 -21.32
CA LEU A 508 -5.21 24.18 -20.36
C LEU A 508 -6.26 25.06 -21.06
N LEU A 509 -7.51 24.94 -20.64
CA LEU A 509 -8.63 25.81 -21.06
C LEU A 509 -8.69 27.08 -20.21
N GLY A 510 -8.33 26.98 -18.93
CA GLY A 510 -8.28 28.10 -18.00
C GLY A 510 -8.24 27.64 -16.55
N SER A 511 -8.43 28.58 -15.62
CA SER A 511 -8.56 28.27 -14.20
C SER A 511 -9.69 29.04 -13.55
N VAL A 512 -10.33 28.43 -12.56
CA VAL A 512 -11.47 28.99 -11.82
C VAL A 512 -11.04 29.18 -10.36
N THR A 513 -11.22 30.39 -9.82
CA THR A 513 -10.98 30.63 -8.38
C THR A 513 -12.17 30.11 -7.57
N VAL A 514 -11.90 29.25 -6.58
CA VAL A 514 -12.96 28.51 -5.87
C VAL A 514 -13.02 28.75 -4.37
N GLY A 515 -11.98 29.31 -3.75
CA GLY A 515 -11.91 29.55 -2.30
C GLY A 515 -10.65 28.97 -1.67
N GLY A 516 -10.62 28.79 -0.35
CA GLY A 516 -9.44 28.28 0.38
C GLY A 516 -9.30 26.76 0.30
N ASP A 517 -8.09 26.30 0.01
CA ASP A 517 -7.66 24.87 0.06
C ASP A 517 -8.63 23.89 -0.60
N PRO A 518 -8.85 23.97 -1.94
CA PRO A 518 -9.68 23.02 -2.66
C PRO A 518 -9.06 21.62 -2.58
N TYR A 519 -9.90 20.62 -2.36
CA TYR A 519 -9.51 19.21 -2.25
C TYR A 519 -10.11 18.40 -3.40
N TYR A 520 -10.61 17.18 -3.18
CA TYR A 520 -11.14 16.35 -4.26
C TYR A 520 -12.39 16.94 -4.94
N PRO A 521 -12.36 17.20 -6.26
CA PRO A 521 -13.56 17.58 -7.01
C PRO A 521 -14.48 16.38 -7.27
N ALA A 522 -15.78 16.60 -7.36
CA ALA A 522 -16.76 15.58 -7.72
C ALA A 522 -17.77 16.11 -8.76
N TYR A 523 -18.08 15.30 -9.77
CA TYR A 523 -18.99 15.66 -10.86
C TYR A 523 -20.41 15.15 -10.62
N ASP A 524 -21.39 16.05 -10.70
CA ASP A 524 -22.81 15.72 -10.83
C ASP A 524 -23.19 15.71 -12.31
N LYS A 525 -23.39 14.50 -12.85
CA LYS A 525 -23.80 14.30 -14.26
C LYS A 525 -25.23 14.73 -14.57
N ALA A 526 -26.09 14.89 -13.58
CA ALA A 526 -27.48 15.30 -13.78
C ALA A 526 -27.57 16.82 -13.97
N SER A 527 -26.87 17.59 -13.14
CA SER A 527 -26.87 19.06 -13.23
C SER A 527 -25.77 19.61 -14.17
N GLY A 528 -24.67 18.87 -14.37
CA GLY A 528 -23.47 19.36 -15.06
C GLY A 528 -22.64 20.29 -14.17
N GLN A 529 -22.57 19.99 -12.88
CA GLN A 529 -21.85 20.80 -11.90
C GLN A 529 -20.67 20.03 -11.32
N MET A 530 -19.56 20.73 -11.13
CA MET A 530 -18.40 20.25 -10.39
C MET A 530 -18.41 20.85 -8.98
N TYR A 531 -18.44 19.99 -7.98
CA TYR A 531 -18.40 20.35 -6.56
C TYR A 531 -16.97 20.24 -6.03
N ILE A 532 -16.51 21.27 -5.33
CA ILE A 532 -15.14 21.39 -4.84
C ILE A 532 -15.17 21.62 -3.33
N GLY A 533 -14.74 20.63 -2.55
CA GLY A 533 -14.64 20.74 -1.09
C GLY A 533 -13.49 21.67 -0.72
N LEU A 534 -13.75 22.61 0.20
CA LEU A 534 -12.74 23.54 0.71
C LEU A 534 -12.29 23.11 2.11
N TYR A 535 -11.03 22.70 2.23
CA TYR A 535 -10.45 22.15 3.46
C TYR A 535 -10.04 23.23 4.49
N ASP A 536 -10.34 24.51 4.21
CA ASP A 536 -10.00 25.67 5.04
C ASP A 536 -10.84 25.83 6.32
N TYR A 537 -11.58 24.80 6.72
CA TYR A 537 -12.52 24.77 7.85
C TYR A 537 -13.67 25.79 7.77
N SER A 538 -13.87 26.44 6.62
CA SER A 538 -15.03 27.31 6.40
C SER A 538 -16.34 26.52 6.29
N GLY A 539 -16.24 25.23 5.96
CA GLY A 539 -17.37 24.35 5.63
C GLY A 539 -17.99 24.66 4.28
N ASN A 540 -17.28 25.37 3.41
CA ASN A 540 -17.78 25.72 2.10
C ASN A 540 -17.48 24.64 1.07
N VAL A 541 -18.40 24.46 0.13
CA VAL A 541 -18.22 23.66 -1.08
C VAL A 541 -18.46 24.59 -2.27
N SER A 542 -17.44 24.81 -3.08
CA SER A 542 -17.51 25.68 -4.26
C SER A 542 -18.09 24.91 -5.44
N ILE A 543 -18.85 25.59 -6.30
CA ILE A 543 -19.49 24.97 -7.46
C ILE A 543 -18.99 25.64 -8.73
N ILE A 544 -18.62 24.82 -9.72
CA ILE A 544 -18.29 25.24 -11.07
C ILE A 544 -19.35 24.66 -12.02
N ASP A 545 -19.91 25.49 -12.89
CA ASP A 545 -20.70 25.01 -14.03
C ASP A 545 -19.74 24.42 -15.08
N SER A 546 -19.84 23.13 -15.34
CA SER A 546 -18.91 22.42 -16.22
C SER A 546 -19.11 22.75 -17.70
N LYS A 547 -20.29 23.26 -18.09
CA LYS A 547 -20.57 23.64 -19.48
C LYS A 547 -19.90 24.95 -19.85
N THR A 548 -19.78 25.87 -18.89
CA THR A 548 -19.18 27.19 -19.10
C THR A 548 -17.79 27.33 -18.50
N ASN A 549 -17.35 26.37 -17.68
CA ASN A 549 -16.10 26.43 -16.93
C ASN A 549 -16.00 27.69 -16.06
N THR A 550 -17.11 28.08 -15.43
CA THR A 550 -17.20 29.26 -14.56
C THR A 550 -17.76 28.93 -13.19
N TRP A 551 -17.29 29.65 -12.18
CA TRP A 551 -17.87 29.60 -10.84
C TRP A 551 -19.37 29.93 -10.86
N SER A 552 -20.18 29.07 -10.25
CA SER A 552 -21.65 29.18 -10.24
C SER A 552 -22.25 29.35 -8.84
N GLY A 553 -21.48 29.09 -7.77
CA GLY A 553 -21.96 29.33 -6.41
C GLY A 553 -21.12 28.66 -5.32
N THR A 554 -21.64 28.71 -4.10
CA THR A 554 -21.05 28.07 -2.92
C THR A 554 -22.15 27.55 -2.01
N ILE A 555 -21.99 26.32 -1.53
CA ILE A 555 -22.80 25.71 -0.46
C ILE A 555 -22.05 25.89 0.86
N SER A 556 -22.77 26.22 1.93
CA SER A 556 -22.19 26.30 3.27
C SER A 556 -22.75 25.18 4.15
N LEU A 557 -21.88 24.28 4.60
CA LEU A 557 -22.19 23.16 5.48
C LEU A 557 -22.10 23.54 6.98
N GLY A 558 -21.50 24.69 7.27
CA GLY A 558 -21.30 25.23 8.62
C GLY A 558 -19.82 25.35 9.00
N LYS A 559 -19.49 26.29 9.88
CA LYS A 559 -18.09 26.52 10.30
C LYS A 559 -17.50 25.32 11.05
N ASN A 560 -16.19 25.15 10.93
CA ASN A 560 -15.43 24.02 11.49
C ASN A 560 -15.80 22.67 10.85
N THR A 561 -16.13 22.70 9.55
CA THR A 561 -16.38 21.51 8.72
C THR A 561 -15.31 21.48 7.63
N ALA A 562 -14.74 20.29 7.39
CA ALA A 562 -13.69 20.05 6.42
C ALA A 562 -14.19 19.04 5.36
N PRO A 563 -14.91 19.53 4.33
CA PRO A 563 -15.41 18.69 3.24
C PRO A 563 -14.24 18.11 2.43
N THR A 564 -14.11 16.78 2.42
CA THR A 564 -12.96 16.06 1.82
C THR A 564 -13.41 14.98 0.86
N ALA A 565 -14.31 14.10 1.31
CA ALA A 565 -14.88 13.04 0.51
C ALA A 565 -16.17 13.52 -0.18
N MET A 566 -16.33 13.31 -1.48
CA MET A 566 -17.58 13.64 -2.17
C MET A 566 -17.90 12.63 -3.26
N THR A 567 -19.18 12.27 -3.39
CA THR A 567 -19.67 11.48 -4.52
C THR A 567 -21.09 11.86 -4.87
N PHE A 568 -21.43 11.73 -6.15
CA PHE A 568 -22.78 11.88 -6.66
C PHE A 568 -23.52 10.54 -6.64
N ASP A 569 -24.78 10.53 -6.17
CA ASP A 569 -25.68 9.39 -6.38
C ASP A 569 -26.58 9.64 -7.61
N PRO A 570 -26.38 8.89 -8.72
CA PRO A 570 -27.19 9.05 -9.92
C PRO A 570 -28.65 8.59 -9.80
N MET A 571 -29.03 7.90 -8.73
CA MET A 571 -30.39 7.38 -8.55
C MET A 571 -31.32 8.40 -7.90
N ASN A 572 -30.86 9.13 -6.88
CA ASN A 572 -31.65 10.18 -6.23
C ASN A 572 -31.28 11.60 -6.70
N GLY A 573 -30.11 11.80 -7.30
CA GLY A 573 -29.64 13.11 -7.75
C GLY A 573 -28.97 13.95 -6.66
N ASP A 574 -28.59 13.34 -5.54
CA ASP A 574 -27.97 14.03 -4.40
C ASP A 574 -26.44 13.87 -4.40
N MET A 575 -25.76 14.89 -3.86
CA MET A 575 -24.34 14.87 -3.53
C MET A 575 -24.15 14.49 -2.06
N TYR A 576 -23.31 13.50 -1.81
CA TYR A 576 -22.90 13.08 -0.48
C TYR A 576 -21.51 13.60 -0.18
N ILE A 577 -21.35 14.28 0.96
CA ILE A 577 -20.15 15.05 1.30
C ILE A 577 -19.69 14.68 2.71
N GLY A 578 -18.56 14.01 2.82
CA GLY A 578 -17.90 13.64 4.06
C GLY A 578 -17.12 14.79 4.68
N ASP A 579 -17.28 14.96 5.98
CA ASP A 579 -16.54 15.90 6.82
C ASP A 579 -15.49 15.16 7.65
N SER A 580 -14.23 15.32 7.28
CA SER A 580 -13.10 14.67 7.97
C SER A 580 -12.76 15.32 9.31
N SER A 581 -13.37 16.45 9.67
CA SER A 581 -13.12 17.10 10.96
C SER A 581 -14.05 16.64 12.08
N ASN A 582 -15.26 16.19 11.75
CA ASN A 582 -16.27 15.76 12.73
C ASN A 582 -16.89 14.38 12.44
N GLY A 583 -16.51 13.75 11.33
CA GLY A 583 -17.04 12.44 10.92
C GLY A 583 -18.51 12.48 10.48
N TYR A 584 -19.00 13.59 9.94
CA TYR A 584 -20.36 13.67 9.39
C TYR A 584 -20.39 13.36 7.89
N CYS A 585 -21.53 12.91 7.40
CA CYS A 585 -21.90 12.96 5.99
C CYS A 585 -23.05 13.97 5.83
N PHE A 586 -22.87 14.94 4.94
CA PHE A 586 -23.87 15.90 4.51
C PHE A 586 -24.46 15.44 3.18
N VAL A 587 -25.78 15.58 3.02
CA VAL A 587 -26.50 15.27 1.79
C VAL A 587 -27.02 16.57 1.22
N VAL A 588 -26.65 16.87 -0.02
CA VAL A 588 -27.03 18.09 -0.74
C VAL A 588 -27.81 17.70 -1.98
N ASP A 589 -28.96 18.33 -2.21
CA ASP A 589 -29.77 18.13 -3.40
C ASP A 589 -29.04 18.73 -4.62
N GLY A 590 -28.70 17.91 -5.61
CA GLY A 590 -27.89 18.34 -6.77
C GLY A 590 -28.64 19.29 -7.71
N ALA A 591 -29.97 19.30 -7.70
CA ALA A 591 -30.77 20.18 -8.53
C ALA A 591 -30.87 21.61 -7.96
N THR A 592 -30.87 21.75 -6.64
CA THR A 592 -31.14 23.00 -5.91
C THR A 592 -29.95 23.53 -5.12
N ASN A 593 -28.91 22.73 -4.95
CA ASN A 593 -27.73 23.01 -4.11
C ASN A 593 -28.10 23.34 -2.67
N GLN A 594 -29.16 22.72 -2.15
CA GLN A 594 -29.61 22.91 -0.77
C GLN A 594 -29.26 21.69 0.09
N LEU A 595 -28.90 21.95 1.35
CA LEU A 595 -28.67 20.89 2.32
C LEU A 595 -29.98 20.15 2.63
N VAL A 596 -30.01 18.85 2.33
CA VAL A 596 -31.15 17.96 2.60
C VAL A 596 -31.09 17.47 4.04
N THR A 597 -29.96 16.90 4.44
CA THR A 597 -29.76 16.34 5.79
C THR A 597 -28.28 16.18 6.10
N LYS A 598 -27.97 15.82 7.35
CA LYS A 598 -26.66 15.32 7.75
C LYS A 598 -26.81 14.18 8.76
N PHE A 599 -25.90 13.22 8.71
CA PHE A 599 -25.88 12.08 9.63
C PHE A 599 -24.44 11.68 9.95
N GLN A 600 -24.25 10.97 11.07
CA GLN A 600 -22.92 10.59 11.55
C GLN A 600 -22.37 9.40 10.76
N LEU A 601 -21.10 9.47 10.38
CA LEU A 601 -20.26 8.34 9.98
C LEU A 601 -19.46 7.88 11.19
N GLY A 602 -19.49 6.59 11.49
CA GLY A 602 -18.83 5.95 12.62
C GLY A 602 -19.04 6.59 13.99
N SER A 603 -18.15 6.29 14.93
CA SER A 603 -18.04 7.00 16.20
C SER A 603 -16.87 7.97 16.15
N PHE A 604 -17.12 9.29 16.15
CA PHE A 604 -16.04 10.28 16.25
C PHE A 604 -15.29 10.13 17.61
N PRO A 605 -13.95 10.22 17.67
CA PRO A 605 -13.00 10.64 16.62
C PRO A 605 -12.45 9.53 15.74
N THR A 606 -13.00 8.31 15.78
CA THR A 606 -12.39 7.13 15.15
C THR A 606 -12.75 6.96 13.67
N PHE A 607 -13.50 7.88 13.07
CA PHE A 607 -13.87 7.82 11.64
C PHE A 607 -13.76 9.21 11.00
N LEU A 608 -12.78 9.38 10.11
CA LEU A 608 -12.52 10.61 9.36
C LEU A 608 -12.65 10.29 7.86
N PRO A 609 -13.80 10.60 7.21
CA PRO A 609 -14.04 10.24 5.81
C PRO A 609 -13.01 10.88 4.88
N MET A 610 -12.37 10.09 4.01
CA MET A 610 -11.37 10.58 3.05
C MET A 610 -11.89 10.62 1.61
N LEU A 611 -12.43 9.49 1.14
CA LEU A 611 -13.03 9.37 -0.18
C LEU A 611 -14.33 8.57 -0.11
N MET A 612 -15.17 8.75 -1.13
CA MET A 612 -16.43 8.05 -1.28
C MET A 612 -16.58 7.56 -2.72
N ALA A 613 -17.18 6.38 -2.89
CA ALA A 613 -17.57 5.87 -4.20
C ALA A 613 -18.99 5.31 -4.17
N TYR A 614 -19.77 5.61 -5.21
CA TYR A 614 -21.08 5.03 -5.44
C TYR A 614 -20.97 3.67 -6.14
N ASN A 615 -21.69 2.67 -5.65
CA ASN A 615 -21.78 1.35 -6.26
C ASN A 615 -23.10 1.20 -7.05
N PRO A 616 -23.06 1.14 -8.39
CA PRO A 616 -24.27 1.04 -9.22
C PRO A 616 -24.98 -0.31 -9.11
N ILE A 617 -24.38 -1.34 -8.51
CA ILE A 617 -24.98 -2.68 -8.40
C ILE A 617 -25.93 -2.77 -7.19
N ASP A 618 -25.58 -2.20 -6.05
CA ASP A 618 -26.42 -2.20 -4.83
C ASP A 618 -27.02 -0.84 -4.47
N ASN A 619 -26.64 0.22 -5.20
CA ASN A 619 -27.00 1.61 -4.99
C ASN A 619 -26.53 2.20 -3.66
N ASN A 620 -25.52 1.61 -3.01
CA ASN A 620 -24.92 2.18 -1.81
C ASN A 620 -23.72 3.07 -2.15
N ILE A 621 -23.40 3.96 -1.22
CA ILE A 621 -22.15 4.72 -1.21
C ILE A 621 -21.22 4.08 -0.18
N TYR A 622 -19.94 4.01 -0.49
CA TYR A 622 -18.92 3.47 0.40
C TYR A 622 -17.94 4.57 0.75
N ALA A 623 -17.73 4.81 2.04
CA ALA A 623 -16.83 5.84 2.56
C ALA A 623 -15.62 5.20 3.26
N THR A 624 -14.41 5.64 2.92
CA THR A 624 -13.16 5.22 3.58
C THR A 624 -12.81 6.14 4.74
N SER A 625 -12.08 5.64 5.74
CA SER A 625 -11.56 6.43 6.87
C SER A 625 -10.04 6.39 7.03
N ALA A 626 -9.46 7.55 7.39
CA ALA A 626 -8.02 7.72 7.62
C ALA A 626 -7.56 7.57 9.10
N PHE A 627 -8.34 6.98 10.00
CA PHE A 627 -7.96 6.96 11.42
C PHE A 627 -7.14 5.73 11.82
N PHE A 628 -5.87 5.94 12.21
CA PHE A 628 -5.00 4.89 12.77
C PHE A 628 -5.34 4.61 14.26
N PRO A 629 -5.40 3.35 14.73
CA PRO A 629 -5.04 2.10 14.06
C PRO A 629 -6.23 1.32 13.45
N TYR A 630 -7.37 1.95 13.19
CA TYR A 630 -8.61 1.26 12.79
C TYR A 630 -9.17 1.80 11.46
N GLY A 631 -8.74 1.20 10.35
CA GLY A 631 -9.25 1.47 9.01
C GLY A 631 -10.56 0.73 8.75
N ALA A 632 -11.63 1.48 8.45
CA ALA A 632 -12.94 0.92 8.17
C ALA A 632 -13.57 1.57 6.93
N VAL A 633 -14.43 0.81 6.27
CA VAL A 633 -15.25 1.29 5.16
C VAL A 633 -16.71 1.24 5.57
N GLU A 634 -17.41 2.36 5.50
CA GLU A 634 -18.83 2.43 5.84
C GLU A 634 -19.71 2.43 4.59
N ALA A 635 -20.68 1.52 4.57
CA ALA A 635 -21.71 1.45 3.55
C ALA A 635 -22.89 2.35 3.95
N ILE A 636 -23.17 3.34 3.14
CA ILE A 636 -24.23 4.34 3.28
C ILE A 636 -25.35 3.99 2.31
N SER A 637 -26.59 3.92 2.81
CA SER A 637 -27.78 3.77 1.97
C SER A 637 -28.36 5.14 1.62
N PRO A 638 -28.37 5.54 0.33
CA PRO A 638 -29.00 6.78 -0.10
C PRO A 638 -30.51 6.83 0.16
N SER A 639 -31.19 5.68 0.11
CA SER A 639 -32.64 5.61 0.37
C SER A 639 -33.05 5.94 1.80
N SER A 640 -32.13 5.81 2.76
CA SER A 640 -32.37 6.07 4.18
C SER A 640 -31.48 7.17 4.76
N ASN A 641 -30.50 7.67 3.99
CA ASN A 641 -29.47 8.62 4.43
C ASN A 641 -28.84 8.18 5.76
N SER A 642 -28.37 6.94 5.81
CA SER A 642 -27.81 6.35 7.01
C SER A 642 -26.75 5.29 6.69
N VAL A 643 -25.82 5.08 7.63
CA VAL A 643 -24.90 3.95 7.60
C VAL A 643 -25.69 2.65 7.79
N THR A 644 -25.38 1.64 6.97
CA THR A 644 -26.03 0.32 6.96
C THR A 644 -25.08 -0.81 7.33
N ALA A 645 -23.78 -0.61 7.13
CA ALA A 645 -22.74 -1.56 7.52
C ALA A 645 -21.39 -0.85 7.70
N THR A 646 -20.53 -1.46 8.52
CA THR A 646 -19.11 -1.08 8.66
C THR A 646 -18.28 -2.31 8.32
N LEU A 647 -17.46 -2.20 7.29
CA LEU A 647 -16.56 -3.23 6.79
C LEU A 647 -15.16 -2.98 7.35
N GLN A 648 -14.54 -4.00 7.94
CA GLN A 648 -13.18 -3.88 8.47
C GLN A 648 -12.17 -3.97 7.33
N ALA A 649 -11.30 -2.98 7.22
CA ALA A 649 -10.44 -2.77 6.05
C ALA A 649 -8.96 -2.61 6.42
N GLY A 650 -8.57 -2.93 7.65
CA GLY A 650 -7.20 -2.83 8.13
C GLY A 650 -6.98 -1.63 9.04
N SER A 651 -5.87 -0.91 8.89
CA SER A 651 -5.42 0.12 9.84
C SER A 651 -5.67 1.55 9.37
N GLN A 652 -5.68 1.83 8.05
CA GLN A 652 -6.01 3.14 7.50
C GLN A 652 -6.40 3.05 6.02
N THR A 653 -7.59 3.51 5.66
CA THR A 653 -8.11 3.44 4.28
C THR A 653 -8.18 4.81 3.60
N HIS A 654 -7.73 4.90 2.35
CA HIS A 654 -7.78 6.14 1.55
C HIS A 654 -8.58 5.97 0.27
N GLY A 655 -7.91 5.62 -0.84
CA GLY A 655 -8.48 5.43 -2.16
C GLY A 655 -9.55 4.37 -2.17
N ILE A 656 -10.64 4.65 -2.89
CA ILE A 656 -11.71 3.69 -3.12
C ILE A 656 -12.20 3.78 -4.56
N ALA A 657 -12.36 2.63 -5.20
CA ALA A 657 -13.01 2.51 -6.50
C ALA A 657 -13.97 1.32 -6.49
N VAL A 658 -14.97 1.38 -7.36
CA VAL A 658 -15.93 0.30 -7.56
C VAL A 658 -15.81 -0.20 -9.00
N ASP A 659 -15.76 -1.51 -9.18
CA ASP A 659 -16.02 -2.13 -10.47
C ASP A 659 -17.53 -2.08 -10.74
N PRO A 660 -18.01 -1.23 -11.67
CA PRO A 660 -19.43 -1.06 -11.92
C PRO A 660 -20.09 -2.30 -12.55
N VAL A 661 -19.31 -3.28 -13.00
CA VAL A 661 -19.83 -4.53 -13.59
C VAL A 661 -20.08 -5.58 -12.52
N SER A 662 -19.07 -5.86 -11.67
CA SER A 662 -19.18 -6.89 -10.62
C SER A 662 -19.70 -6.36 -9.29
N GLY A 663 -19.65 -5.04 -9.07
CA GLY A 663 -19.95 -4.41 -7.78
C GLY A 663 -18.88 -4.62 -6.72
N LYS A 664 -17.70 -5.17 -7.08
CA LYS A 664 -16.55 -5.27 -6.17
C LYS A 664 -16.01 -3.89 -5.83
N ILE A 665 -15.62 -3.71 -4.59
CA ILE A 665 -15.09 -2.46 -4.05
C ILE A 665 -13.62 -2.67 -3.72
N PHE A 666 -12.76 -1.81 -4.24
CA PHE A 666 -11.31 -1.87 -4.10
C PHE A 666 -10.85 -0.69 -3.26
N VAL A 667 -10.15 -0.98 -2.16
CA VAL A 667 -9.81 0.01 -1.14
C VAL A 667 -8.31 -0.04 -0.85
N ALA A 668 -7.65 1.10 -0.99
CA ALA A 668 -6.25 1.25 -0.59
C ALA A 668 -6.13 1.30 0.94
N ASN A 669 -5.43 0.34 1.53
CA ASN A 669 -5.17 0.24 2.97
C ASN A 669 -3.71 0.64 3.25
N SER A 670 -3.48 1.95 3.32
CA SER A 670 -2.18 2.61 3.18
C SER A 670 -1.21 2.45 4.35
N PHE A 671 -1.64 1.96 5.51
CA PHE A 671 -0.78 1.88 6.71
C PHE A 671 -0.89 0.55 7.47
N SER A 672 -1.31 -0.50 6.76
CA SER A 672 -1.31 -1.86 7.34
C SER A 672 0.09 -2.45 7.28
N SER A 673 0.33 -3.53 8.05
CA SER A 673 1.61 -4.24 8.11
C SER A 673 2.13 -4.75 6.76
N ALA A 674 1.37 -4.61 5.66
CA ALA A 674 1.83 -4.92 4.31
C ALA A 674 1.42 -3.88 3.25
N GLY A 675 0.62 -2.85 3.61
CA GLY A 675 -0.01 -1.93 2.66
C GLY A 675 -0.73 -2.65 1.49
N ASP A 676 -2.01 -2.95 1.63
CA ASP A 676 -2.71 -3.85 0.68
C ASP A 676 -3.90 -3.18 -0.03
N LEU A 677 -4.31 -3.77 -1.15
CA LEU A 677 -5.59 -3.48 -1.80
C LEU A 677 -6.66 -4.39 -1.18
N VAL A 678 -7.45 -3.86 -0.27
CA VAL A 678 -8.54 -4.61 0.35
C VAL A 678 -9.73 -4.66 -0.61
N ILE A 679 -10.18 -5.88 -0.91
CA ILE A 679 -11.30 -6.11 -1.83
C ILE A 679 -12.51 -6.56 -1.03
N PHE A 680 -13.58 -5.78 -1.14
CA PHE A 680 -14.90 -6.20 -0.67
C PHE A 680 -15.72 -6.67 -1.86
N SER A 681 -15.94 -7.97 -1.95
CA SER A 681 -17.02 -8.51 -2.77
C SER A 681 -18.33 -8.45 -1.99
N GLN A 682 -19.45 -8.21 -2.67
CA GLN A 682 -20.75 -8.39 -2.02
C GLN A 682 -20.84 -9.81 -1.44
N PRO A 683 -21.46 -10.00 -0.27
CA PRO A 683 -22.10 -11.28 -0.01
C PRO A 683 -23.16 -11.45 -1.11
N THR A 684 -22.97 -12.40 -2.01
CA THR A 684 -24.00 -12.78 -2.98
C THR A 684 -25.26 -13.13 -2.22
N PHE A 685 -26.28 -12.26 -2.26
CA PHE A 685 -27.60 -12.53 -1.71
C PHE A 685 -28.15 -13.79 -2.38
N THR A 686 -28.00 -14.94 -1.73
CA THR A 686 -28.42 -16.21 -2.31
C THR A 686 -29.68 -16.65 -1.59
N ILE A 687 -30.81 -16.06 -1.98
CA ILE A 687 -32.12 -16.61 -1.62
C ILE A 687 -32.32 -17.85 -2.50
N GLN A 688 -32.56 -19.00 -1.87
CA GLN A 688 -32.94 -20.22 -2.57
C GLN A 688 -34.38 -20.56 -2.27
N ILE A 689 -35.13 -20.93 -3.31
CA ILE A 689 -36.42 -21.60 -3.16
C ILE A 689 -36.13 -23.09 -2.98
N THR A 690 -36.35 -23.60 -1.78
CA THR A 690 -36.05 -24.99 -1.41
C THR A 690 -37.23 -25.93 -1.68
N GLY A 691 -38.43 -25.39 -1.93
CA GLY A 691 -39.58 -26.18 -2.34
C GLY A 691 -40.82 -25.35 -2.67
N LEU A 692 -41.72 -25.91 -3.46
CA LEU A 692 -43.05 -25.36 -3.75
C LEU A 692 -44.10 -26.47 -3.68
N GLN A 693 -45.15 -26.28 -2.88
CA GLN A 693 -46.24 -27.25 -2.72
C GLN A 693 -47.62 -26.62 -2.95
N THR A 694 -48.51 -27.40 -3.55
CA THR A 694 -49.94 -27.08 -3.68
C THR A 694 -50.71 -27.72 -2.53
N LEU A 695 -51.45 -26.92 -1.77
CA LEU A 695 -52.19 -27.31 -0.57
C LEU A 695 -53.67 -26.96 -0.72
N ASN A 696 -54.53 -27.70 -0.01
CA ASN A 696 -55.96 -27.40 0.09
C ASN A 696 -56.27 -26.39 1.22
N SER A 697 -57.55 -26.08 1.42
CA SER A 697 -58.00 -25.11 2.45
C SER A 697 -57.72 -25.53 3.90
N GLN A 698 -57.29 -26.77 4.14
CA GLN A 698 -56.86 -27.28 5.45
C GLN A 698 -55.32 -27.35 5.58
N GLY A 699 -54.57 -26.89 4.57
CA GLY A 699 -53.11 -26.93 4.55
C GLY A 699 -52.51 -28.29 4.19
N THR A 700 -53.31 -29.23 3.68
CA THR A 700 -52.83 -30.58 3.31
C THR A 700 -52.39 -30.60 1.83
N PRO A 701 -51.26 -31.24 1.49
CA PRO A 701 -50.82 -31.39 0.10
C PRO A 701 -51.88 -32.03 -0.80
N GLN A 702 -52.15 -31.38 -1.94
CA GLN A 702 -53.18 -31.79 -2.88
C GLN A 702 -52.79 -31.36 -4.29
N THR A 703 -52.94 -32.25 -5.27
CA THR A 703 -52.57 -32.01 -6.69
C THR A 703 -53.77 -31.97 -7.62
N THR A 704 -54.98 -32.08 -7.10
CA THR A 704 -56.24 -32.08 -7.87
C THR A 704 -57.25 -31.19 -7.17
N PHE A 705 -57.82 -30.21 -7.86
CA PHE A 705 -58.77 -29.25 -7.30
C PHE A 705 -60.03 -29.18 -8.15
N THR A 706 -61.14 -28.72 -7.57
CA THR A 706 -62.34 -28.35 -8.34
C THR A 706 -62.47 -26.83 -8.46
N THR A 707 -63.14 -26.37 -9.51
CA THR A 707 -63.48 -24.96 -9.68
C THR A 707 -64.21 -24.41 -8.45
N GLY A 708 -63.80 -23.23 -7.95
CA GLY A 708 -64.33 -22.63 -6.72
C GLY A 708 -63.58 -23.03 -5.44
N GLN A 709 -62.65 -24.00 -5.48
CA GLN A 709 -61.81 -24.33 -4.33
C GLN A 709 -60.70 -23.29 -4.11
N LEU A 710 -60.28 -23.16 -2.85
CA LEU A 710 -59.09 -22.40 -2.48
C LEU A 710 -57.84 -23.22 -2.79
N LEU A 711 -56.96 -22.69 -3.62
CA LEU A 711 -55.62 -23.18 -3.86
C LEU A 711 -54.66 -22.42 -2.96
N GLN A 712 -53.98 -23.13 -2.07
CA GLN A 712 -52.89 -22.57 -1.28
C GLN A 712 -51.56 -23.02 -1.89
N LEU A 713 -50.63 -22.09 -2.11
CA LEU A 713 -49.27 -22.38 -2.54
C LEU A 713 -48.31 -22.09 -1.39
N SER A 714 -47.52 -23.09 -1.01
CA SER A 714 -46.51 -22.98 0.03
C SER A 714 -45.14 -22.98 -0.60
N GLU A 715 -44.46 -21.84 -0.55
CA GLU A 715 -43.10 -21.65 -1.07
C GLU A 715 -42.12 -21.62 0.10
N SER A 716 -41.21 -22.59 0.13
CA SER A 716 -40.16 -22.69 1.14
C SER A 716 -38.88 -22.01 0.65
N LEU A 717 -38.28 -21.19 1.49
CA LEU A 717 -37.19 -20.29 1.17
C LEU A 717 -36.08 -20.40 2.21
N SER A 718 -34.83 -20.23 1.77
CA SER A 718 -33.68 -20.10 2.65
C SER A 718 -32.78 -18.95 2.20
N ASN A 719 -32.38 -18.08 3.13
CA ASN A 719 -31.35 -17.08 2.90
C ASN A 719 -29.98 -17.65 3.26
N LEU A 720 -29.11 -17.88 2.25
CA LEU A 720 -27.79 -18.45 2.46
C LEU A 720 -26.71 -17.41 2.83
N GLY A 721 -27.03 -16.10 2.89
CA GLY A 721 -26.12 -15.02 3.33
C GLY A 721 -26.51 -13.62 2.82
N GLY A 722 -25.99 -12.55 3.46
CA GLY A 722 -26.21 -11.13 3.08
C GLY A 722 -26.89 -10.26 4.15
N SER A 723 -27.27 -9.02 3.83
CA SER A 723 -28.07 -8.15 4.72
C SER A 723 -29.58 -8.28 4.48
N THR A 724 -30.41 -7.80 5.40
CA THR A 724 -31.87 -7.90 5.29
C THR A 724 -32.42 -6.81 4.35
N ARG A 725 -33.00 -7.18 3.19
CA ARG A 725 -33.77 -6.28 2.32
C ARG A 725 -35.24 -6.74 2.24
N SER A 726 -36.18 -5.81 2.09
CA SER A 726 -37.56 -6.13 1.72
C SER A 726 -37.59 -6.67 0.30
N THR A 727 -37.96 -7.94 0.13
CA THR A 727 -38.07 -8.62 -1.18
C THR A 727 -39.52 -8.99 -1.47
N LEU A 728 -39.81 -9.43 -2.69
CA LEU A 728 -41.15 -9.83 -3.12
C LEU A 728 -41.14 -11.30 -3.55
N ALA A 729 -41.83 -12.15 -2.79
CA ALA A 729 -42.13 -13.51 -3.22
C ALA A 729 -43.32 -13.49 -4.19
N VAL A 730 -43.22 -14.25 -5.28
CA VAL A 730 -44.17 -14.22 -6.40
C VAL A 730 -44.47 -15.65 -6.83
N VAL A 731 -45.75 -15.98 -6.95
CA VAL A 731 -46.21 -17.21 -7.61
C VAL A 731 -46.99 -16.88 -8.86
N SER A 732 -46.69 -17.59 -9.94
CA SER A 732 -47.46 -17.54 -11.19
C SER A 732 -48.01 -18.93 -11.53
N VAL A 733 -49.29 -18.99 -11.88
CA VAL A 733 -49.94 -20.21 -12.37
C VAL A 733 -50.20 -20.06 -13.85
N THR A 734 -49.70 -21.00 -14.64
CA THR A 734 -49.84 -21.01 -16.10
C THR A 734 -50.56 -22.27 -16.59
N ASP A 735 -51.28 -22.15 -17.71
CA ASP A 735 -51.85 -23.30 -18.41
C ASP A 735 -50.80 -24.06 -19.24
N SER A 736 -51.21 -25.14 -19.91
CA SER A 736 -50.34 -25.95 -20.78
C SER A 736 -49.76 -25.19 -21.98
N TYR A 737 -50.30 -24.02 -22.31
CA TYR A 737 -49.83 -23.14 -23.39
C TYR A 737 -48.94 -22.00 -22.86
N GLY A 738 -48.64 -21.98 -21.55
CA GLY A 738 -47.83 -20.95 -20.91
C GLY A 738 -48.59 -19.64 -20.65
N ARG A 739 -49.92 -19.60 -20.80
CA ARG A 739 -50.71 -18.40 -20.51
C ARG A 739 -50.90 -18.26 -19.01
N GLN A 740 -50.68 -17.06 -18.49
CA GLN A 740 -50.82 -16.75 -17.06
C GLN A 740 -52.30 -16.71 -16.67
N MET A 741 -52.65 -17.50 -15.66
CA MET A 741 -54.02 -17.73 -15.21
C MET A 741 -54.27 -17.11 -13.83
N LEU A 742 -53.31 -17.25 -12.91
CA LEU A 742 -53.36 -16.66 -11.57
C LEU A 742 -51.97 -16.15 -11.19
N THR A 743 -51.94 -15.13 -10.33
CA THR A 743 -50.70 -14.57 -9.77
C THR A 743 -50.92 -14.21 -8.32
N GLY A 744 -49.95 -14.50 -7.47
CA GLY A 744 -49.89 -14.04 -6.10
C GLY A 744 -48.56 -13.35 -5.84
N THR A 745 -48.57 -12.30 -5.04
CA THR A 745 -47.36 -11.59 -4.61
C THR A 745 -47.43 -11.32 -3.11
N GLN A 746 -46.34 -11.54 -2.39
CA GLN A 746 -46.28 -11.27 -0.96
C GLN A 746 -44.92 -10.67 -0.60
N PRO A 747 -44.88 -9.53 0.11
CA PRO A 747 -43.63 -8.98 0.61
C PRO A 747 -43.03 -9.90 1.66
N LEU A 748 -41.70 -9.98 1.68
CA LEU A 748 -40.94 -10.85 2.56
C LEU A 748 -39.68 -10.15 3.06
N THR A 749 -39.35 -10.43 4.31
CA THR A 749 -38.11 -10.06 4.95
C THR A 749 -37.49 -11.34 5.52
N LEU A 750 -36.28 -11.71 5.07
CA LEU A 750 -35.54 -12.88 5.57
C LEU A 750 -34.14 -12.45 6.00
N ASP A 751 -33.84 -12.62 7.28
CA ASP A 751 -32.49 -12.37 7.80
C ASP A 751 -31.51 -13.44 7.29
N PRO A 752 -30.20 -13.12 7.17
CA PRO A 752 -29.17 -14.09 6.79
C PRO A 752 -29.21 -15.37 7.65
N GLY A 753 -29.12 -16.53 7.00
CA GLY A 753 -29.18 -17.84 7.65
C GLY A 753 -30.57 -18.31 8.03
N GLN A 754 -31.62 -17.50 7.85
CA GLN A 754 -32.98 -17.90 8.17
C GLN A 754 -33.63 -18.72 7.04
N GLN A 755 -34.52 -19.63 7.47
CA GLN A 755 -35.45 -20.33 6.62
C GLN A 755 -36.87 -19.84 6.91
N GLY A 756 -37.69 -19.75 5.86
CA GLY A 756 -39.06 -19.29 5.98
C GLY A 756 -39.98 -19.94 4.95
N THR A 757 -41.27 -19.83 5.20
CA THR A 757 -42.32 -20.29 4.28
C THR A 757 -43.29 -19.16 4.01
N VAL A 758 -43.56 -18.90 2.72
CA VAL A 758 -44.56 -17.94 2.27
C VAL A 758 -45.78 -18.67 1.76
N LEU A 759 -46.97 -18.20 2.14
CA LEU A 759 -48.25 -18.82 1.80
C LEU A 759 -49.07 -17.90 0.91
N PHE A 760 -49.33 -18.33 -0.31
CA PHE A 760 -50.23 -17.64 -1.23
C PHE A 760 -51.59 -18.30 -1.23
N PHE A 761 -52.64 -17.49 -1.10
CA PHE A 761 -54.03 -17.94 -1.11
C PHE A 761 -54.69 -17.47 -2.39
N LEU A 762 -54.92 -18.38 -3.33
CA LEU A 762 -55.50 -18.10 -4.64
C LEU A 762 -56.83 -18.82 -4.76
N THR A 763 -57.92 -18.10 -5.03
CA THR A 763 -59.21 -18.73 -5.31
C THR A 763 -59.24 -19.18 -6.77
N ILE A 764 -59.52 -20.46 -7.02
CA ILE A 764 -59.76 -20.95 -8.39
C ILE A 764 -61.14 -20.47 -8.83
N PRO A 765 -61.25 -19.56 -9.82
CA PRO A 765 -62.54 -19.05 -10.28
C PRO A 765 -63.48 -20.16 -10.76
N SER A 766 -64.78 -19.94 -10.69
CA SER A 766 -65.77 -20.90 -11.24
C SER A 766 -65.68 -21.05 -12.76
N THR A 767 -65.04 -20.09 -13.45
CA THR A 767 -64.79 -20.09 -14.89
C THR A 767 -63.44 -20.71 -15.28
N PHE A 768 -62.69 -21.26 -14.32
CA PHE A 768 -61.36 -21.82 -14.57
C PHE A 768 -61.49 -23.13 -15.39
N PRO A 769 -60.83 -23.26 -16.56
CA PRO A 769 -60.96 -24.46 -17.38
C PRO A 769 -60.46 -25.72 -16.67
N ALA A 770 -61.12 -26.86 -16.88
CA ALA A 770 -60.53 -28.14 -16.48
C ALA A 770 -59.24 -28.39 -17.27
N GLY A 771 -58.19 -28.82 -16.59
CA GLY A 771 -56.87 -28.99 -17.20
C GLY A 771 -55.73 -29.14 -16.21
N THR A 772 -54.52 -29.26 -16.75
CA THR A 772 -53.27 -29.30 -15.97
C THR A 772 -52.63 -27.92 -15.97
N TYR A 773 -52.17 -27.48 -14.81
CA TYR A 773 -51.60 -26.17 -14.56
C TYR A 773 -50.24 -26.27 -13.87
N LYS A 774 -49.36 -25.31 -14.17
CA LYS A 774 -48.03 -25.20 -13.59
C LYS A 774 -47.94 -23.97 -12.72
N ALA A 775 -47.75 -24.16 -11.42
CA ALA A 775 -47.37 -23.12 -10.48
C ALA A 775 -45.85 -22.95 -10.49
N THR A 776 -45.37 -21.71 -10.52
CA THR A 776 -43.95 -21.34 -10.48
C THR A 776 -43.73 -20.33 -9.37
N GLY A 777 -42.90 -20.67 -8.38
CA GLY A 777 -42.44 -19.79 -7.31
C GLY A 777 -41.19 -19.04 -7.74
N GLN A 778 -41.11 -17.76 -7.36
CA GLN A 778 -40.07 -16.82 -7.75
C GLN A 778 -39.85 -15.79 -6.64
N VAL A 779 -38.63 -15.25 -6.53
CA VAL A 779 -38.32 -14.14 -5.62
C VAL A 779 -37.70 -13.00 -6.41
N TRP A 780 -38.17 -11.78 -6.16
CA TRP A 780 -37.79 -10.57 -6.87
C TRP A 780 -37.41 -9.45 -5.89
N ASN A 781 -36.61 -8.49 -6.35
CA ASN A 781 -36.16 -7.36 -5.54
C ASN A 781 -37.19 -6.22 -5.38
N GLY A 782 -38.39 -6.35 -5.94
CA GLY A 782 -39.50 -5.40 -5.80
C GLY A 782 -40.49 -5.51 -6.97
N PHE A 783 -41.28 -4.47 -7.26
CA PHE A 783 -42.19 -4.46 -8.41
C PHE A 783 -41.58 -3.77 -9.63
N ARG A 784 -41.79 -4.33 -10.82
CA ARG A 784 -41.24 -3.81 -12.10
C ARG A 784 -41.63 -2.35 -12.37
N ASN A 785 -42.86 -1.95 -12.02
CA ASN A 785 -43.35 -0.58 -12.19
C ASN A 785 -42.81 0.42 -11.15
N GLN A 786 -42.21 -0.06 -10.06
CA GLN A 786 -41.57 0.78 -9.03
C GLN A 786 -40.06 0.89 -9.24
N LEU A 787 -39.41 -0.17 -9.74
CA LEU A 787 -37.94 -0.26 -9.83
C LEU A 787 -37.38 -0.09 -11.26
N GLY A 788 -38.23 0.03 -12.28
CA GLY A 788 -37.78 0.26 -13.66
C GLY A 788 -36.81 -0.81 -14.17
N SER A 789 -35.66 -0.38 -14.72
CA SER A 789 -34.60 -1.27 -15.23
C SER A 789 -33.88 -2.07 -14.15
N SER A 790 -34.05 -1.72 -12.87
CA SER A 790 -33.42 -2.39 -11.73
C SER A 790 -34.23 -3.59 -11.21
N PHE A 791 -35.31 -3.98 -11.90
CA PHE A 791 -36.14 -5.13 -11.55
C PHE A 791 -35.47 -6.46 -11.95
N GLN A 792 -35.09 -7.28 -10.97
CA GLN A 792 -34.36 -8.53 -11.19
C GLN A 792 -34.84 -9.69 -10.30
N GLN A 793 -34.68 -10.91 -10.82
CA GLN A 793 -35.01 -12.16 -10.12
C GLN A 793 -33.85 -12.56 -9.20
N LEU A 794 -34.15 -12.83 -7.93
CA LEU A 794 -33.18 -13.09 -6.87
C LEU A 794 -32.94 -14.59 -6.59
N ALA A 795 -33.80 -15.46 -7.11
CA ALA A 795 -33.73 -16.91 -6.88
C ALA A 795 -34.15 -17.70 -8.13
N GLN A 796 -33.53 -18.87 -8.34
CA GLN A 796 -33.94 -19.79 -9.41
C GLN A 796 -35.39 -20.28 -9.17
N PRO A 797 -36.29 -20.20 -10.17
CA PRO A 797 -37.68 -20.59 -9.99
C PRO A 797 -37.84 -22.09 -9.70
N VAL A 798 -38.79 -22.43 -8.82
CA VAL A 798 -39.21 -23.81 -8.56
C VAL A 798 -40.67 -23.98 -8.97
N THR A 799 -41.03 -25.16 -9.49
CA THR A 799 -42.34 -25.39 -10.11
C THR A 799 -43.07 -26.59 -9.52
N ALA A 800 -44.38 -26.47 -9.38
CA ALA A 800 -45.29 -27.55 -8.98
C ALA A 800 -46.42 -27.67 -10.01
N THR A 801 -46.92 -28.89 -10.24
CA THR A 801 -48.00 -29.15 -11.20
C THR A 801 -49.25 -29.63 -10.46
N PHE A 802 -50.42 -29.14 -10.85
CA PHE A 802 -51.70 -29.60 -10.34
C PHE A 802 -52.76 -29.64 -11.44
N THR A 803 -53.86 -30.33 -11.18
CA THR A 803 -54.99 -30.47 -12.09
C THR A 803 -56.23 -29.80 -11.51
N VAL A 804 -57.05 -29.22 -12.37
CA VAL A 804 -58.37 -28.71 -12.02
C VAL A 804 -59.41 -29.52 -12.79
N SER A 805 -60.40 -30.07 -12.09
CA SER A 805 -61.60 -30.67 -12.69
C SER A 805 -62.79 -29.72 -12.55
N ASN A 806 -63.73 -29.79 -13.48
CA ASN A 806 -65.01 -29.12 -13.30
C ASN A 806 -65.71 -29.74 -12.09
N GLY A 807 -66.05 -28.89 -11.11
CA GLY A 807 -66.77 -29.28 -9.90
C GLY A 807 -68.24 -29.52 -10.14
#